data_AF-A0A182S9I2-F1
#
_entry.id   AF-A0A182S9I2-F1
#
_cell.length_a   1.000
_cell.length_b   1.000
_cell.length_c   1.000
_cell.angle_alpha   90.00
_cell.angle_beta   90.00
_cell.angle_gamma   90.00
#
_symmetry.space_group_name_H-M   'P 1'
#
loop_
_entity.id
_entity.type
_entity.pdbx_description
1 polymer ?
#
loop_
_entity_poly.entity_id
_entity_poly.type
_entity_poly.pdbx_seq_one_letter_code
_entity_poly.pdbx_strand_id
1 'polypeptide(L)'
;MENNLLESIFEAITTGDATNLQRCLEQATIDTVLEFQRAYGESPLHLCVKIGGMSHLGVVRCLFASRLFDSTTVDGEGLTALGCALKNGDNELAEALIKVEMDGLDDATACYRMLRYDSLEIFQKYLLVRQYTEEEEFQHIASALVRLNVTNVKLSEALHHYTQWKLSDYGFRALSGNWTGTKDSNEWKTHIDTVADCWRVMREQYDTRLYDDVDDVFLHRLQTVHNHFYFLKHKPFLAHLPMQEATFCVALFLATFRNSTQFPEYRLMVNKCMVIEFVRMISQQLAIVKQYLEGTETDLLSIVRQAEATGVEAKDRLIGDVLAKMDSSETLPNKTHVMKQLQERIATASNTSNKDSLIKDMLDKVKRIDKSWTEQKADELKALDNVCREQLIAQIGKRLRHVSHPQNVVNRLMGDWKKGKPSDTIVADIVSGESFDLGHLMRGKDRRIKRKLAKCYRITKQHYSLHKIVFYCKNIESIPKPEIFESATLADVACMKRTIQVLGEAIKNTTNSANMPAKAEDAVNSMLTALFPDINKLLREVFSHSISLKKLMQGDAYDRKLCTKFCEHVGMMRTAFQLLYTVTVADIRQAFYGQMRQCDTFRELRSLVRYAGDTGMLEKRQLVCYLQVREYFDEARAAFEQLQTEPIGETALFHHLRNQLEVKRAIVQELGKHFQESDGMSYDEIRRACLSGDDLSAVRRLLDWKLTMSWAGPFFRKVRTSWQTNHVESLTLEWKDQRLLKYNPAVIAGMLKLASSAMECSEQFDYIEHTRQLAVELNIEANLTEEALQQLNKRLRSYYGDIFFVDNKWKVLEAFCKERKLPWNKEQARKLVRSDQELLQYLYDDRRRNLRTILEQHRLHTVD
;
A
#
# COMPACT_ATOMS: atom_id res chain seq x y z
N MET A 1 4.71 -16.32 56.86
CA MET A 1 4.98 -14.87 56.99
C MET A 1 4.26 -14.04 55.92
N GLU A 2 3.66 -14.64 54.88
CA GLU A 2 2.93 -13.93 53.80
C GLU A 2 1.58 -13.32 54.22
N ASN A 3 0.82 -13.93 55.16
CA ASN A 3 -0.50 -13.42 55.58
C ASN A 3 -0.50 -11.97 56.13
N ASN A 4 0.61 -11.51 56.72
CA ASN A 4 0.64 -10.19 57.37
C ASN A 4 0.69 -9.03 56.35
N LEU A 5 1.22 -9.26 55.15
CA LEU A 5 1.31 -8.23 54.10
C LEU A 5 -0.04 -7.99 53.44
N LEU A 6 -0.82 -9.06 53.19
CA LEU A 6 -2.17 -8.97 52.61
C LEU A 6 -3.15 -8.24 53.52
N GLU A 7 -3.14 -8.56 54.82
CA GLU A 7 -3.95 -7.87 55.83
C GLU A 7 -3.54 -6.40 55.97
N SER A 8 -2.23 -6.09 55.94
CA SER A 8 -1.74 -4.70 55.97
C SER A 8 -2.15 -3.89 54.74
N ILE A 9 -2.14 -4.49 53.54
CA ILE A 9 -2.62 -3.83 52.31
C ILE A 9 -4.13 -3.58 52.41
N PHE A 10 -4.91 -4.56 52.88
CA PHE A 10 -6.35 -4.41 53.06
C PHE A 10 -6.67 -3.30 54.08
N GLU A 11 -6.03 -3.30 55.25
CA GLU A 11 -6.22 -2.30 56.29
C GLU A 11 -5.88 -0.89 55.77
N ALA A 12 -4.73 -0.72 55.11
CA ALA A 12 -4.33 0.57 54.52
C ALA A 12 -5.33 1.08 53.47
N ILE A 13 -5.94 0.18 52.69
CA ILE A 13 -7.00 0.56 51.74
C ILE A 13 -8.26 0.98 52.49
N THR A 14 -8.70 0.23 53.50
CA THR A 14 -9.94 0.56 54.24
C THR A 14 -9.85 1.85 55.05
N THR A 15 -8.66 2.24 55.50
CA THR A 15 -8.42 3.45 56.29
C THR A 15 -8.04 4.67 55.44
N GLY A 16 -7.78 4.49 54.14
CA GLY A 16 -7.33 5.57 53.27
C GLY A 16 -5.84 5.96 53.46
N ASP A 17 -5.03 5.14 54.13
CA ASP A 17 -3.63 5.45 54.45
C ASP A 17 -2.68 5.16 53.28
N ALA A 18 -2.49 6.18 52.43
CA ALA A 18 -1.59 6.13 51.28
C ALA A 18 -0.12 5.86 51.67
N THR A 19 0.33 6.32 52.84
CA THR A 19 1.75 6.19 53.25
C THR A 19 2.05 4.77 53.66
N ASN A 20 1.16 4.15 54.45
CA ASN A 20 1.31 2.75 54.82
C ASN A 20 1.14 1.83 53.60
N LEU A 21 0.21 2.14 52.68
CA LEU A 21 0.06 1.37 51.46
C LEU A 21 1.33 1.41 50.59
N GLN A 22 1.94 2.58 50.38
CA GLN A 22 3.17 2.70 49.58
C GLN A 22 4.30 1.81 50.13
N ARG A 23 4.50 1.81 51.45
CA ARG A 23 5.50 0.95 52.12
C ARG A 23 5.20 -0.53 51.93
N CYS A 24 3.93 -0.93 51.93
CA CYS A 24 3.53 -2.32 51.68
C CYS A 24 3.78 -2.71 50.21
N LEU A 25 3.53 -1.80 49.26
CA LEU A 25 3.70 -2.04 47.83
C LEU A 25 5.17 -2.19 47.40
N GLU A 26 6.12 -1.61 48.13
CA GLU A 26 7.56 -1.82 47.89
C GLU A 26 7.99 -3.29 48.11
N GLN A 27 7.23 -4.05 48.89
CA GLN A 27 7.49 -5.46 49.21
C GLN A 27 6.56 -6.42 48.44
N ALA A 28 5.56 -5.89 47.73
CA ALA A 28 4.56 -6.68 47.04
C ALA A 28 5.06 -7.18 45.67
N THR A 29 4.61 -8.38 45.29
CA THR A 29 4.84 -8.95 43.96
C THR A 29 3.51 -9.19 43.23
N ILE A 30 3.57 -9.61 41.97
CA ILE A 30 2.37 -10.03 41.22
C ILE A 30 1.63 -11.17 41.95
N ASP A 31 2.36 -12.09 42.59
CA ASP A 31 1.76 -13.17 43.36
C ASP A 31 0.96 -12.65 44.56
N THR A 32 1.45 -11.61 45.24
CA THR A 32 0.72 -10.93 46.33
C THR A 32 -0.61 -10.35 45.83
N VAL A 33 -0.63 -9.77 44.62
CA VAL A 33 -1.86 -9.20 44.03
C VAL A 33 -2.87 -10.31 43.70
N LEU A 34 -2.40 -11.43 43.13
CA LEU A 34 -3.26 -12.57 42.81
C LEU A 34 -3.82 -13.24 44.07
N GLU A 35 -3.02 -13.31 45.14
CA GLU A 35 -3.46 -13.85 46.43
C GLU A 35 -4.47 -12.93 47.12
N PHE A 36 -4.28 -11.61 47.06
CA PHE A 36 -5.25 -10.63 47.55
C PHE A 36 -6.62 -10.82 46.87
N GLN A 37 -6.63 -10.93 45.54
CA GLN A 37 -7.87 -11.15 44.78
C GLN A 37 -8.55 -12.47 45.14
N ARG A 38 -7.78 -13.53 45.42
CA ARG A 38 -8.34 -14.80 45.89
C ARG A 38 -8.93 -14.72 47.29
N ALA A 39 -8.27 -13.99 48.19
CA ALA A 39 -8.67 -13.88 49.59
C ALA A 39 -9.90 -12.98 49.78
N TYR A 40 -9.96 -11.85 49.06
CA TYR A 40 -10.99 -10.83 49.24
C TYR A 40 -12.03 -10.77 48.11
N GLY A 41 -11.86 -11.58 47.05
CA GLY A 41 -12.82 -11.69 45.93
C GLY A 41 -12.82 -10.49 44.97
N GLU A 42 -12.08 -9.42 45.27
CA GLU A 42 -12.01 -8.20 44.48
C GLU A 42 -10.58 -7.67 44.39
N SER A 43 -10.30 -6.83 43.38
CA SER A 43 -9.00 -6.17 43.29
C SER A 43 -8.90 -4.99 44.27
N PRO A 44 -7.69 -4.67 44.78
CA PRO A 44 -7.45 -3.48 45.59
C PRO A 44 -8.02 -2.17 45.00
N LEU A 45 -8.00 -2.06 43.66
CA LEU A 45 -8.51 -0.90 42.94
C LEU A 45 -10.04 -0.79 43.03
N HIS A 46 -10.76 -1.92 42.89
CA HIS A 46 -12.22 -1.95 43.06
C HIS A 46 -12.61 -1.63 44.50
N LEU A 47 -11.86 -2.17 45.47
CA LEU A 47 -12.09 -1.93 46.89
C LEU A 47 -11.99 -0.44 47.24
N CYS A 48 -10.99 0.27 46.69
CA CYS A 48 -10.85 1.72 46.86
C CYS A 48 -12.06 2.50 46.33
N VAL A 49 -12.60 2.09 45.16
CA VAL A 49 -13.76 2.75 44.54
C VAL A 49 -15.05 2.43 45.29
N LYS A 50 -15.24 1.19 45.76
CA LYS A 50 -16.47 0.75 46.44
C LYS A 50 -16.58 1.25 47.89
N ILE A 51 -15.47 1.33 48.62
CA ILE A 51 -15.46 1.71 50.05
C ILE A 51 -15.23 3.22 50.25
N GLY A 52 -14.34 3.80 49.45
CA GLY A 52 -13.69 5.06 49.80
C GLY A 52 -14.09 6.30 49.00
N GLY A 53 -14.58 6.13 47.78
CA GLY A 53 -14.90 7.23 46.86
C GLY A 53 -13.76 8.25 46.74
N MET A 54 -14.10 9.55 46.74
CA MET A 54 -13.14 10.65 46.58
C MET A 54 -12.06 10.72 47.68
N SER A 55 -12.34 10.23 48.89
CA SER A 55 -11.40 10.27 50.02
C SER A 55 -10.19 9.34 49.84
N HIS A 56 -10.28 8.36 48.93
CA HIS A 56 -9.25 7.33 48.71
C HIS A 56 -8.42 7.57 47.44
N LEU A 57 -8.52 8.74 46.79
CA LEU A 57 -7.71 9.06 45.60
C LEU A 57 -6.20 8.99 45.86
N GLY A 58 -5.75 9.32 47.08
CA GLY A 58 -4.35 9.18 47.48
C GLY A 58 -3.86 7.71 47.44
N VAL A 59 -4.71 6.80 47.89
CA VAL A 59 -4.47 5.34 47.86
C VAL A 59 -4.47 4.83 46.42
N VAL A 60 -5.42 5.29 45.59
CA VAL A 60 -5.48 4.95 44.15
C VAL A 60 -4.22 5.39 43.42
N ARG A 61 -3.68 6.58 43.72
CA ARG A 61 -2.39 7.06 43.17
C ARG A 61 -1.23 6.12 43.52
N CYS A 62 -1.15 5.65 44.76
CA CYS A 62 -0.14 4.68 45.19
C CYS A 62 -0.26 3.35 44.43
N LEU A 63 -1.48 2.85 44.24
CA LEU A 63 -1.73 1.62 43.47
C LEU A 63 -1.25 1.77 42.02
N PHE A 64 -1.60 2.85 41.32
CA PHE A 64 -1.13 3.05 39.94
C PHE A 64 0.39 3.26 39.84
N ALA A 65 0.99 3.97 40.80
CA ALA A 65 2.43 4.20 40.83
C ALA A 65 3.24 2.90 40.97
N SER A 66 2.71 1.89 41.67
CA SER A 66 3.38 0.59 41.87
C SER A 66 3.55 -0.22 40.58
N ARG A 67 2.74 0.03 39.55
CA ARG A 67 2.66 -0.76 38.30
C ARG A 67 2.33 -2.26 38.49
N LEU A 68 1.92 -2.67 39.69
CA LEU A 68 1.54 -4.04 40.01
C LEU A 68 0.07 -4.35 39.66
N PHE A 69 -0.75 -3.31 39.45
CA PHE A 69 -2.19 -3.44 39.21
C PHE A 69 -2.54 -3.02 37.78
N ASP A 70 -3.33 -3.84 37.08
CA ASP A 70 -3.91 -3.49 35.78
C ASP A 70 -5.25 -2.78 35.97
N SER A 71 -5.36 -1.57 35.42
CA SER A 71 -6.55 -0.74 35.48
C SER A 71 -7.72 -1.32 34.68
N THR A 72 -7.44 -2.22 33.74
CA THR A 72 -8.46 -2.96 32.96
C THR A 72 -8.97 -4.22 33.64
N THR A 73 -8.54 -4.52 34.87
CA THR A 73 -9.10 -5.65 35.64
C THR A 73 -10.57 -5.42 35.89
N VAL A 74 -11.40 -6.45 35.72
CA VAL A 74 -12.84 -6.41 36.00
C VAL A 74 -13.18 -7.14 37.30
N ASP A 75 -14.24 -6.71 37.98
CA ASP A 75 -14.81 -7.39 39.14
C ASP A 75 -15.75 -8.56 38.75
N GLY A 76 -16.40 -9.17 39.74
CA GLY A 76 -17.35 -10.27 39.54
C GLY A 76 -18.59 -9.91 38.71
N GLU A 77 -18.87 -8.61 38.49
CA GLU A 77 -19.93 -8.12 37.60
C GLU A 77 -19.43 -7.79 36.19
N GLY A 78 -18.13 -7.99 35.92
CA GLY A 78 -17.51 -7.66 34.64
C GLY A 78 -17.22 -6.17 34.45
N LEU A 79 -17.19 -5.38 35.51
CA LEU A 79 -16.94 -3.94 35.46
C LEU A 79 -15.52 -3.62 35.93
N THR A 80 -14.86 -2.67 35.26
CA THR A 80 -13.59 -2.11 35.76
C THR A 80 -13.85 -1.14 36.90
N ALA A 81 -12.83 -0.81 37.71
CA ALA A 81 -12.99 0.14 38.82
C ALA A 81 -13.56 1.50 38.34
N LEU A 82 -13.14 1.95 37.15
CA LEU A 82 -13.66 3.17 36.52
C LEU A 82 -15.10 2.98 36.01
N GLY A 83 -15.44 1.79 35.52
CA GLY A 83 -16.81 1.39 35.19
C GLY A 83 -17.74 1.33 36.41
N CYS A 84 -17.25 0.88 37.58
CA CYS A 84 -18.01 0.89 38.83
C CYS A 84 -18.37 2.31 39.25
N ALA A 85 -17.43 3.27 39.16
CA ALA A 85 -17.68 4.67 39.48
C ALA A 85 -18.78 5.27 38.58
N LEU A 86 -18.74 4.97 37.27
CA LEU A 86 -19.76 5.42 36.32
C LEU A 86 -21.13 4.77 36.54
N LYS A 87 -21.19 3.46 36.78
CA LYS A 87 -22.44 2.74 37.06
C LYS A 87 -23.13 3.24 38.33
N ASN A 88 -22.34 3.62 39.34
CA ASN A 88 -22.85 4.20 40.59
C ASN A 88 -23.31 5.66 40.44
N GLY A 89 -23.14 6.27 39.26
CA GLY A 89 -23.52 7.66 38.99
C GLY A 89 -22.56 8.72 39.53
N ASP A 90 -21.39 8.31 40.03
CA ASP A 90 -20.39 9.20 40.63
C ASP A 90 -19.48 9.82 39.55
N ASN A 91 -20.03 10.83 38.87
CA ASN A 91 -19.33 11.54 37.81
C ASN A 91 -18.05 12.25 38.28
N GLU A 92 -18.04 12.78 39.51
CA GLU A 92 -16.88 13.49 40.07
C GLU A 92 -15.74 12.52 40.34
N LEU A 93 -16.05 11.35 40.92
CA LEU A 93 -15.07 10.29 41.13
C LEU A 93 -14.54 9.74 39.80
N ALA A 94 -15.39 9.53 38.79
CA ALA A 94 -14.95 9.07 37.48
C ALA A 94 -13.98 10.05 36.82
N GLU A 95 -14.26 11.37 36.87
CA GLU A 95 -13.34 12.39 36.35
C GLU A 95 -12.03 12.44 37.12
N ALA A 96 -12.08 12.31 38.44
CA ALA A 96 -10.88 12.27 39.28
C ALA A 96 -10.03 11.04 39.00
N LEU A 97 -10.64 9.85 38.82
CA LEU A 97 -9.95 8.61 38.48
C LEU A 97 -9.27 8.71 37.10
N ILE A 98 -9.96 9.27 36.09
CA ILE A 98 -9.38 9.54 34.76
C ILE A 98 -8.14 10.44 34.90
N LYS A 99 -8.24 11.56 35.63
CA LYS A 99 -7.12 12.48 35.85
C LYS A 99 -5.94 11.80 36.55
N VAL A 100 -6.22 10.95 37.53
CA VAL A 100 -5.20 10.21 38.28
C VAL A 100 -4.47 9.20 37.40
N GLU A 101 -5.19 8.45 36.57
CA GLU A 101 -4.57 7.43 35.72
C GLU A 101 -3.71 8.00 34.59
N MET A 102 -4.02 9.22 34.18
CA MET A 102 -3.31 9.96 33.15
C MET A 102 -2.13 10.78 33.69
N ASP A 103 -1.99 10.87 35.01
CA ASP A 103 -0.97 11.69 35.63
C ASP A 103 0.44 11.22 35.25
N GLY A 104 1.27 12.14 34.77
CA GLY A 104 2.63 11.86 34.30
C GLY A 104 2.74 11.11 32.95
N LEU A 105 1.63 10.91 32.22
CA LEU A 105 1.65 10.31 30.87
C LEU A 105 1.57 11.37 29.77
N ASP A 106 2.22 11.09 28.64
CA ASP A 106 1.97 11.84 27.41
C ASP A 106 0.56 11.55 26.87
N ASP A 107 0.00 12.49 26.11
CA ASP A 107 -1.40 12.43 25.65
C ASP A 107 -1.71 11.24 24.75
N ALA A 108 -0.73 10.77 23.96
CA ALA A 108 -0.92 9.57 23.15
C ALA A 108 -0.98 8.30 24.01
N THR A 109 -0.13 8.21 25.04
CA THR A 109 -0.16 7.10 26.01
C THR A 109 -1.42 7.15 26.89
N ALA A 110 -1.87 8.34 27.30
CA ALA A 110 -3.12 8.53 28.02
C ALA A 110 -4.31 8.04 27.18
N CYS A 111 -4.40 8.49 25.92
CA CYS A 111 -5.44 8.06 24.99
C CYS A 111 -5.45 6.53 24.79
N TYR A 112 -4.26 5.92 24.65
CA TYR A 112 -4.13 4.47 24.57
C TYR A 112 -4.66 3.74 25.80
N ARG A 113 -4.33 4.19 27.01
CA ARG A 113 -4.86 3.58 28.25
C ARG A 113 -6.37 3.70 28.33
N MET A 114 -6.91 4.87 27.98
CA MET A 114 -8.36 5.08 28.02
C MET A 114 -9.11 4.19 27.03
N LEU A 115 -8.57 3.96 25.82
CA LEU A 115 -9.16 2.99 24.88
C LEU A 115 -9.06 1.54 25.37
N ARG A 116 -8.06 1.18 26.18
CA ARG A 116 -7.92 -0.18 26.72
C ARG A 116 -9.03 -0.58 27.70
N TYR A 117 -9.75 0.39 28.27
CA TYR A 117 -10.95 0.11 29.08
C TYR A 117 -12.11 -0.49 28.26
N ASP A 118 -12.05 -0.38 26.93
CA ASP A 118 -13.05 -0.87 25.99
C ASP A 118 -14.49 -0.46 26.32
N SER A 119 -14.67 0.78 26.80
CA SER A 119 -15.97 1.37 27.10
C SER A 119 -16.11 2.72 26.39
N LEU A 120 -17.17 2.84 25.59
CA LEU A 120 -17.50 4.08 24.88
C LEU A 120 -17.79 5.23 25.86
N GLU A 121 -18.48 4.94 26.96
CA GLU A 121 -18.84 5.94 27.97
C GLU A 121 -17.60 6.50 28.68
N ILE A 122 -16.68 5.62 29.10
CA ILE A 122 -15.39 6.03 29.70
C ILE A 122 -14.60 6.89 28.71
N PHE A 123 -14.54 6.47 27.45
CA PHE A 123 -13.76 7.17 26.45
C PHE A 123 -14.33 8.55 26.10
N GLN A 124 -15.65 8.68 25.99
CA GLN A 124 -16.32 9.97 25.79
C GLN A 124 -16.08 10.91 26.98
N LYS A 125 -16.17 10.39 28.21
CA LYS A 125 -15.89 11.16 29.43
C LYS A 125 -14.43 11.63 29.45
N TYR A 126 -13.48 10.79 29.07
CA TYR A 126 -12.07 11.16 28.92
C TYR A 126 -11.86 12.34 27.96
N LEU A 127 -12.47 12.30 26.78
CA LEU A 127 -12.35 13.39 25.81
C LEU A 127 -12.91 14.71 26.36
N LEU A 128 -14.01 14.65 27.12
CA LEU A 128 -14.58 15.82 27.81
C LEU A 128 -13.65 16.38 28.90
N VAL A 129 -12.93 15.52 29.62
CA VAL A 129 -11.97 15.91 30.66
C VAL A 129 -10.72 16.55 30.06
N ARG A 130 -10.22 16.04 28.92
CA ARG A 130 -8.99 16.55 28.28
C ARG A 130 -9.18 17.82 27.46
N GLN A 131 -10.34 17.98 26.82
CA GLN A 131 -10.65 19.15 25.98
C GLN A 131 -9.62 19.39 24.85
N TYR A 132 -9.26 18.34 24.12
CA TYR A 132 -8.36 18.46 22.97
C TYR A 132 -8.97 19.33 21.86
N THR A 133 -8.10 20.00 21.10
CA THR A 133 -8.49 20.50 19.77
C THR A 133 -8.83 19.34 18.84
N GLU A 134 -9.59 19.59 17.76
CA GLU A 134 -9.94 18.52 16.80
C GLU A 134 -8.70 17.84 16.20
N GLU A 135 -7.61 18.60 15.98
CA GLU A 135 -6.35 18.08 15.47
C GLU A 135 -5.63 17.17 16.49
N GLU A 136 -5.53 17.61 17.74
CA GLU A 136 -4.93 16.81 18.82
C GLU A 136 -5.74 15.54 19.09
N GLU A 137 -7.08 15.65 19.12
CA GLU A 137 -7.97 14.48 19.26
C GLU A 137 -7.68 13.46 18.15
N PHE A 138 -7.61 13.92 16.89
CA PHE A 138 -7.26 13.08 15.75
C PHE A 138 -5.88 12.41 15.92
N GLN A 139 -4.85 13.19 16.25
CA GLN A 139 -3.47 12.68 16.39
C GLN A 139 -3.34 11.65 17.52
N HIS A 140 -3.95 11.89 18.68
CA HIS A 140 -3.86 11.00 19.83
C HIS A 140 -4.69 9.73 19.64
N ILE A 141 -5.89 9.82 19.06
CA ILE A 141 -6.69 8.63 18.70
C ILE A 141 -5.94 7.79 17.67
N ALA A 142 -5.41 8.40 16.61
CA ALA A 142 -4.67 7.68 15.58
C ALA A 142 -3.44 6.96 16.17
N SER A 143 -2.66 7.66 17.01
CA SER A 143 -1.49 7.09 17.68
C SER A 143 -1.84 5.94 18.62
N ALA A 144 -2.92 6.09 19.40
CA ALA A 144 -3.42 5.09 20.32
C ALA A 144 -3.91 3.83 19.59
N LEU A 145 -4.68 4.00 18.50
CA LEU A 145 -5.13 2.88 17.66
C LEU A 145 -3.96 2.15 16.99
N VAL A 146 -2.90 2.86 16.56
CA VAL A 146 -1.69 2.22 16.06
C VAL A 146 -1.06 1.32 17.13
N ARG A 147 -1.01 1.77 18.38
CA ARG A 147 -0.48 0.99 19.50
C ARG A 147 -1.37 -0.21 19.83
N LEU A 148 -2.70 -0.05 19.91
CA LEU A 148 -3.65 -1.16 20.12
C LEU A 148 -3.54 -2.22 19.03
N ASN A 149 -3.42 -1.77 17.77
CA ASN A 149 -3.23 -2.66 16.62
C ASN A 149 -1.90 -3.41 16.66
N VAL A 150 -0.88 -2.86 17.30
CA VAL A 150 0.40 -3.56 17.52
C VAL A 150 0.25 -4.61 18.62
N THR A 151 -0.39 -4.26 19.73
CA THR A 151 -0.60 -5.15 20.88
C THR A 151 -1.75 -6.15 20.67
N ASN A 152 -2.34 -6.17 19.48
CA ASN A 152 -3.48 -7.02 19.10
C ASN A 152 -4.68 -6.94 20.07
N VAL A 153 -4.90 -5.76 20.65
CA VAL A 153 -6.06 -5.49 21.50
C VAL A 153 -7.22 -5.12 20.61
N LYS A 154 -8.29 -5.92 20.64
CA LYS A 154 -9.52 -5.66 19.91
C LYS A 154 -10.46 -4.82 20.76
N LEU A 155 -10.98 -3.75 20.18
CA LEU A 155 -12.04 -2.94 20.78
C LEU A 155 -13.41 -3.52 20.43
N SER A 156 -14.38 -3.30 21.31
CA SER A 156 -15.80 -3.45 21.08
C SER A 156 -16.25 -2.67 19.83
N GLU A 157 -17.27 -3.20 19.15
CA GLU A 157 -17.76 -2.64 17.88
C GLU A 157 -18.19 -1.18 18.02
N ALA A 158 -18.85 -0.83 19.12
CA ALA A 158 -19.29 0.54 19.40
C ALA A 158 -18.11 1.53 19.53
N LEU A 159 -17.09 1.19 20.33
CA LEU A 159 -15.92 2.05 20.52
C LEU A 159 -15.06 2.10 19.24
N HIS A 160 -14.95 0.98 18.53
CA HIS A 160 -14.27 0.92 17.25
C HIS A 160 -14.94 1.83 16.22
N HIS A 161 -16.26 1.74 16.04
CA HIS A 161 -17.00 2.62 15.12
C HIS A 161 -16.90 4.09 15.51
N TYR A 162 -17.00 4.41 16.79
CA TYR A 162 -16.88 5.78 17.27
C TYR A 162 -15.49 6.39 16.96
N THR A 163 -14.42 5.66 17.26
CA THR A 163 -13.05 6.11 16.97
C THR A 163 -12.78 6.20 15.47
N GLN A 164 -13.24 5.24 14.66
CA GLN A 164 -13.14 5.31 13.21
C GLN A 164 -13.92 6.49 12.64
N TRP A 165 -15.13 6.76 13.14
CA TRP A 165 -15.94 7.90 12.72
C TRP A 165 -15.23 9.23 13.01
N LYS A 166 -14.70 9.43 14.23
CA LYS A 166 -13.93 10.63 14.59
C LYS A 166 -12.75 10.88 13.66
N LEU A 167 -11.97 9.83 13.39
CA LEU A 167 -10.84 9.92 12.46
C LEU A 167 -11.27 10.19 11.01
N SER A 168 -12.34 9.54 10.56
CA SER A 168 -12.84 9.66 9.18
C SER A 168 -13.45 11.04 8.93
N ASP A 169 -14.21 11.57 9.88
CA ASP A 169 -14.83 12.89 9.79
C ASP A 169 -13.77 14.00 9.70
N TYR A 170 -12.80 13.99 10.62
CA TYR A 170 -11.68 14.93 10.56
C TYR A 170 -10.88 14.76 9.28
N GLY A 171 -10.54 13.52 8.91
CA GLY A 171 -9.82 13.22 7.68
C GLY A 171 -10.55 13.71 6.42
N PHE A 172 -11.87 13.59 6.37
CA PHE A 172 -12.67 14.09 5.26
C PHE A 172 -12.70 15.62 5.23
N ARG A 173 -12.94 16.29 6.37
CA ARG A 173 -13.05 17.76 6.42
C ARG A 173 -11.72 18.48 6.25
N ALA A 174 -10.66 17.97 6.87
CA ALA A 174 -9.36 18.65 6.97
C ALA A 174 -8.28 18.08 6.03
N LEU A 175 -8.34 16.81 5.66
CA LEU A 175 -7.29 16.11 4.91
C LEU A 175 -7.69 15.68 3.49
N SER A 176 -8.96 15.82 3.11
CA SER A 176 -9.43 15.47 1.76
C SER A 176 -9.39 16.67 0.79
N GLY A 177 -9.29 16.38 -0.50
CA GLY A 177 -9.21 17.39 -1.56
C GLY A 177 -7.79 17.91 -1.82
N ASN A 178 -7.68 19.01 -2.57
CA ASN A 178 -6.40 19.66 -2.82
C ASN A 178 -5.96 20.38 -1.54
N TRP A 179 -5.09 19.75 -0.76
CA TRP A 179 -4.54 20.32 0.47
C TRP A 179 -3.96 21.71 0.22
N THR A 180 -4.49 22.72 0.91
CA THR A 180 -4.11 24.13 0.75
C THR A 180 -2.91 24.54 1.61
N GLY A 181 -2.41 23.64 2.45
CA GLY A 181 -1.26 23.90 3.32
C GLY A 181 0.06 23.98 2.55
N THR A 182 1.07 24.55 3.20
CA THR A 182 2.43 24.65 2.64
C THR A 182 3.22 23.42 3.06
N LYS A 183 3.65 22.59 2.10
CA LYS A 183 4.40 21.38 2.39
C LYS A 183 5.76 21.75 2.99
N ASP A 184 6.07 21.24 4.17
CA ASP A 184 7.41 21.43 4.73
C ASP A 184 8.43 20.61 3.94
N SER A 185 9.32 21.30 3.25
CA SER A 185 10.40 20.69 2.47
C SER A 185 11.46 20.00 3.32
N ASN A 186 11.49 20.25 4.63
CA ASN A 186 12.39 19.60 5.57
C ASN A 186 11.78 18.38 6.29
N GLU A 187 10.50 18.06 6.05
CA GLU A 187 9.79 16.95 6.70
C GLU A 187 10.54 15.60 6.61
N TRP A 188 11.25 15.36 5.49
CA TRP A 188 12.03 14.14 5.29
C TRP A 188 13.16 13.98 6.31
N LYS A 189 13.73 15.08 6.84
CA LYS A 189 14.76 15.05 7.89
C LYS A 189 14.17 14.48 9.18
N THR A 190 12.99 14.97 9.58
CA THR A 190 12.25 14.50 10.77
C THR A 190 11.90 13.02 10.67
N HIS A 191 11.49 12.55 9.49
CA HIS A 191 11.24 11.12 9.27
C HIS A 191 12.51 10.27 9.42
N ILE A 192 13.66 10.74 8.91
CA ILE A 192 14.93 10.04 9.07
C ILE A 192 15.36 10.01 10.54
N ASP A 193 15.18 11.10 11.28
CA ASP A 193 15.50 11.17 12.71
C ASP A 193 14.65 10.20 13.52
N THR A 194 13.34 10.15 13.24
CA THR A 194 12.44 9.21 13.92
C THR A 194 12.81 7.75 13.64
N VAL A 195 13.23 7.43 12.41
CA VAL A 195 13.75 6.10 12.06
C VAL A 195 15.04 5.80 12.83
N ALA A 196 15.96 6.77 12.93
CA ALA A 196 17.21 6.61 13.66
C ALA A 196 16.98 6.39 15.17
N ASP A 197 16.02 7.10 15.76
CA ASP A 197 15.63 6.94 17.16
C ASP A 197 15.03 5.57 17.44
N CYS A 198 14.11 5.11 16.59
CA CYS A 198 13.55 3.77 16.71
C CYS A 198 14.64 2.70 16.55
N TRP A 199 15.56 2.89 15.60
CA TRP A 199 16.69 1.98 15.39
C TRP A 199 17.63 1.92 16.61
N ARG A 200 17.91 3.05 17.26
CA ARG A 200 18.74 3.10 18.48
C ARG A 200 18.20 2.17 19.58
N VAL A 201 16.90 2.28 19.86
CA VAL A 201 16.23 1.41 20.85
C VAL A 201 16.27 -0.05 20.41
N MET A 202 15.96 -0.32 19.14
CA MET A 202 15.96 -1.69 18.61
C MET A 202 17.34 -2.34 18.67
N ARG A 203 18.40 -1.59 18.38
CA ARG A 203 19.80 -2.05 18.44
C ARG A 203 20.20 -2.44 19.86
N GLU A 204 19.81 -1.64 20.85
CA GLU A 204 20.24 -1.83 22.25
C GLU A 204 19.55 -3.03 22.91
N GLN A 205 18.29 -3.30 22.58
CA GLN A 205 17.49 -4.32 23.25
C GLN A 205 17.25 -5.59 22.41
N TYR A 206 17.23 -5.51 21.08
CA TYR A 206 16.72 -6.60 20.22
C TYR A 206 17.69 -7.11 19.15
N ASP A 207 18.87 -6.48 18.94
CA ASP A 207 19.95 -7.02 18.06
C ASP A 207 20.74 -8.15 18.78
N THR A 208 19.99 -9.16 19.25
CA THR A 208 20.43 -10.27 20.11
C THR A 208 20.77 -11.55 19.34
N ARG A 209 20.49 -11.57 18.02
CA ARG A 209 20.48 -12.75 17.12
C ARG A 209 19.42 -13.81 17.44
N LEU A 210 18.58 -13.59 18.45
CA LEU A 210 17.41 -14.43 18.71
C LEU A 210 16.24 -14.00 17.81
N TYR A 211 15.31 -14.91 17.58
CA TYR A 211 14.17 -14.76 16.68
C TYR A 211 12.83 -14.66 17.43
N ASP A 212 12.75 -15.16 18.67
CA ASP A 212 11.54 -15.29 19.49
C ASP A 212 11.39 -14.22 20.59
N ASP A 213 12.41 -13.39 20.81
CA ASP A 213 12.40 -12.21 21.67
C ASP A 213 11.76 -11.01 20.97
N VAL A 214 10.47 -11.14 20.71
CA VAL A 214 9.61 -10.11 20.12
C VAL A 214 8.52 -9.75 21.13
N ASP A 215 8.55 -8.53 21.61
CA ASP A 215 7.55 -7.96 22.51
C ASP A 215 6.81 -6.78 21.85
N ASP A 216 5.84 -6.22 22.57
CA ASP A 216 5.04 -5.09 22.10
C ASP A 216 5.87 -3.84 21.81
N VAL A 217 6.96 -3.63 22.56
CA VAL A 217 7.86 -2.49 22.40
C VAL A 217 8.58 -2.59 21.07
N PHE A 218 9.16 -3.75 20.75
CA PHE A 218 9.78 -4.01 19.46
C PHE A 218 8.80 -3.82 18.30
N LEU A 219 7.61 -4.42 18.39
CA LEU A 219 6.60 -4.31 17.35
C LEU A 219 6.12 -2.86 17.15
N HIS A 220 6.02 -2.09 18.24
CA HIS A 220 5.61 -0.69 18.17
C HIS A 220 6.67 0.16 17.48
N ARG A 221 7.94 0.03 17.88
CA ARG A 221 9.07 0.72 17.21
C ARG A 221 9.17 0.35 15.74
N LEU A 222 8.96 -0.93 15.43
CA LEU A 222 8.99 -1.42 14.06
C LEU A 222 7.82 -0.89 13.22
N GLN A 223 6.62 -0.76 13.80
CA GLN A 223 5.48 -0.11 13.14
C GLN A 223 5.74 1.37 12.86
N THR A 224 6.38 2.08 13.78
CA THR A 224 6.79 3.47 13.56
C THR A 224 7.79 3.56 12.40
N VAL A 225 8.81 2.70 12.37
CA VAL A 225 9.75 2.61 11.24
C VAL A 225 9.03 2.33 9.92
N HIS A 226 8.08 1.39 9.90
CA HIS A 226 7.27 1.11 8.72
C HIS A 226 6.53 2.36 8.20
N ASN A 227 5.89 3.12 9.09
CA ASN A 227 5.16 4.34 8.71
C ASN A 227 6.10 5.39 8.10
N HIS A 228 7.27 5.61 8.70
CA HIS A 228 8.25 6.55 8.15
C HIS A 228 8.91 6.07 6.86
N PHE A 229 9.11 4.76 6.69
CA PHE A 229 9.52 4.21 5.40
C PHE A 229 8.49 4.51 4.31
N TYR A 230 7.19 4.45 4.62
CA TYR A 230 6.13 4.78 3.68
C TYR A 230 6.19 6.23 3.18
N PHE A 231 6.51 7.20 4.05
CA PHE A 231 6.68 8.60 3.66
C PHE A 231 7.96 8.84 2.84
N LEU A 232 9.01 8.04 3.09
CA LEU A 232 10.30 8.19 2.42
C LEU A 232 10.40 7.43 1.08
N LYS A 233 9.64 6.35 0.86
CA LYS A 233 9.82 5.43 -0.29
C LYS A 233 9.70 6.06 -1.68
N HIS A 234 9.05 7.22 -1.80
CA HIS A 234 8.83 7.92 -3.06
C HIS A 234 9.72 9.17 -3.23
N LYS A 235 10.64 9.43 -2.29
CA LYS A 235 11.60 10.53 -2.41
C LYS A 235 12.62 10.22 -3.52
N PRO A 236 12.76 11.07 -4.57
CA PRO A 236 13.62 10.77 -5.71
C PRO A 236 15.08 10.52 -5.36
N PHE A 237 15.63 11.24 -4.37
CA PHE A 237 17.00 11.07 -3.89
C PHE A 237 17.27 9.71 -3.21
N LEU A 238 16.22 8.98 -2.81
CA LEU A 238 16.32 7.63 -2.22
C LEU A 238 16.13 6.50 -3.24
N ALA A 239 16.02 6.79 -4.54
CA ALA A 239 15.74 5.77 -5.57
C ALA A 239 16.78 4.62 -5.61
N HIS A 240 18.01 4.86 -5.14
CA HIS A 240 19.06 3.85 -5.07
C HIS A 240 18.88 2.85 -3.90
N LEU A 241 18.07 3.19 -2.89
CA LEU A 241 17.75 2.34 -1.74
C LEU A 241 16.50 1.48 -2.01
N PRO A 242 16.47 0.22 -1.54
CA PRO A 242 15.33 -0.69 -1.69
C PRO A 242 14.20 -0.37 -0.69
N MET A 243 13.70 0.87 -0.70
CA MET A 243 12.73 1.37 0.29
C MET A 243 11.40 0.62 0.21
N GLN A 244 10.93 0.30 -1.00
CA GLN A 244 9.66 -0.41 -1.19
C GLN A 244 9.75 -1.84 -0.68
N GLU A 245 10.85 -2.53 -0.97
CA GLU A 245 11.10 -3.88 -0.50
C GLU A 245 11.25 -3.93 1.02
N ALA A 246 11.96 -2.97 1.61
CA ALA A 246 12.09 -2.84 3.07
C ALA A 246 10.72 -2.61 3.73
N THR A 247 9.94 -1.66 3.21
CA THR A 247 8.58 -1.38 3.70
C THR A 247 7.70 -2.63 3.65
N PHE A 248 7.73 -3.37 2.53
CA PHE A 248 6.95 -4.60 2.37
C PHE A 248 7.36 -5.71 3.34
N CYS A 249 8.66 -5.97 3.49
CA CYS A 249 9.15 -6.99 4.42
C CYS A 249 8.82 -6.67 5.87
N VAL A 250 8.92 -5.40 6.27
CA VAL A 250 8.52 -4.94 7.62
C VAL A 250 7.01 -5.08 7.81
N ALA A 251 6.20 -4.63 6.84
CA ALA A 251 4.75 -4.74 6.89
C ALA A 251 4.28 -6.19 7.07
N LEU A 252 4.88 -7.10 6.30
CA LEU A 252 4.54 -8.50 6.39
C LEU A 252 4.95 -9.11 7.72
N PHE A 253 6.15 -8.79 8.22
CA PHE A 253 6.58 -9.27 9.53
C PHE A 253 5.56 -8.85 10.60
N LEU A 254 5.16 -7.58 10.65
CA LEU A 254 4.14 -7.07 11.56
C LEU A 254 2.78 -7.79 11.37
N ALA A 255 2.39 -8.09 10.13
CA ALA A 255 1.16 -8.83 9.83
C ALA A 255 1.17 -10.26 10.40
N THR A 256 2.34 -10.92 10.50
CA THR A 256 2.43 -12.27 11.10
C THR A 256 2.15 -12.32 12.61
N PHE A 257 2.22 -11.17 13.29
CA PHE A 257 1.85 -11.02 14.70
C PHE A 257 0.40 -10.56 14.86
N ARG A 258 -0.03 -9.59 14.05
CA ARG A 258 -1.41 -9.06 14.08
C ARG A 258 -2.46 -10.08 13.68
N ASN A 259 -2.19 -10.79 12.58
CA ASN A 259 -3.13 -11.73 11.96
C ASN A 259 -2.46 -13.10 11.89
N SER A 260 -2.02 -13.61 13.05
CA SER A 260 -1.26 -14.86 13.18
C SER A 260 -1.93 -16.08 12.57
N THR A 261 -3.26 -16.07 12.47
CA THR A 261 -4.06 -17.14 11.84
C THR A 261 -4.09 -17.06 10.32
N GLN A 262 -3.94 -15.86 9.73
CA GLN A 262 -4.04 -15.65 8.29
C GLN A 262 -2.69 -15.70 7.57
N PHE A 263 -1.60 -15.33 8.26
CA PHE A 263 -0.25 -15.27 7.69
C PHE A 263 0.81 -16.14 8.39
N PRO A 264 0.49 -17.30 9.00
CA PRO A 264 1.48 -18.09 9.75
C PRO A 264 2.61 -18.60 8.85
N GLU A 265 2.33 -18.98 7.61
CA GLU A 265 3.33 -19.51 6.67
C GLU A 265 4.44 -18.51 6.33
N TYR A 266 4.20 -17.21 6.49
CA TYR A 266 5.17 -16.17 6.17
C TYR A 266 6.35 -16.11 7.15
N ARG A 267 6.21 -16.74 8.32
CA ARG A 267 7.29 -16.87 9.31
C ARG A 267 8.46 -17.73 8.82
N LEU A 268 8.24 -18.58 7.80
CA LEU A 268 9.32 -19.32 7.14
C LEU A 268 10.17 -18.44 6.21
N MET A 269 9.65 -17.30 5.77
CA MET A 269 10.28 -16.44 4.76
C MET A 269 10.89 -15.17 5.37
N VAL A 270 10.18 -14.54 6.30
CA VAL A 270 10.61 -13.31 6.97
C VAL A 270 10.71 -13.59 8.47
N ASN A 271 11.85 -13.25 9.06
CA ASN A 271 12.10 -13.42 10.49
C ASN A 271 12.73 -12.17 11.12
N LYS A 272 12.74 -12.12 12.45
CA LYS A 272 13.19 -10.96 13.24
C LYS A 272 14.60 -10.50 12.85
N CYS A 273 15.56 -11.44 12.79
CA CYS A 273 16.95 -11.14 12.45
C CYS A 273 17.09 -10.53 11.04
N MET A 274 16.34 -11.03 10.05
CA MET A 274 16.32 -10.44 8.71
C MET A 274 15.78 -9.01 8.72
N VAL A 275 14.68 -8.77 9.44
CA VAL A 275 14.07 -7.44 9.56
C VAL A 275 15.04 -6.46 10.23
N ILE A 276 15.69 -6.86 11.33
CA ILE A 276 16.71 -6.06 12.00
C ILE A 276 17.86 -5.73 11.05
N GLU A 277 18.36 -6.72 10.28
CA GLU A 277 19.41 -6.46 9.28
C GLU A 277 19.00 -5.45 8.21
N PHE A 278 17.74 -5.52 7.75
CA PHE A 278 17.21 -4.60 6.74
C PHE A 278 17.04 -3.20 7.29
N VAL A 279 16.40 -3.05 8.46
CA VAL A 279 16.19 -1.77 9.13
C VAL A 279 17.53 -1.12 9.49
N ARG A 280 18.49 -1.89 9.99
CA ARG A 280 19.87 -1.41 10.26
C ARG A 280 20.50 -0.79 9.03
N MET A 281 20.50 -1.52 7.91
CA MET A 281 21.12 -1.06 6.67
C MET A 281 20.43 0.21 6.15
N ILE A 282 19.10 0.23 6.13
CA ILE A 282 18.34 1.42 5.68
C ILE A 282 18.58 2.61 6.61
N SER A 283 18.48 2.44 7.93
CA SER A 283 18.71 3.51 8.91
C SER A 283 20.11 4.13 8.78
N GLN A 284 21.15 3.30 8.65
CA GLN A 284 22.53 3.78 8.45
C GLN A 284 22.69 4.54 7.14
N GLN A 285 22.10 4.03 6.05
CA GLN A 285 22.17 4.70 4.74
C GLN A 285 21.36 6.01 4.74
N LEU A 286 20.20 6.06 5.40
CA LEU A 286 19.43 7.29 5.57
C LEU A 286 20.22 8.36 6.33
N ALA A 287 20.95 7.99 7.38
CA ALA A 287 21.81 8.93 8.11
C ALA A 287 22.92 9.51 7.22
N ILE A 288 23.59 8.66 6.41
CA ILE A 288 24.62 9.11 5.46
C ILE A 288 24.02 10.04 4.40
N VAL A 289 22.85 9.68 3.84
CA VAL A 289 22.14 10.49 2.85
C VAL A 289 21.73 11.84 3.45
N LYS A 290 21.19 11.86 4.68
CA LYS A 290 20.82 13.09 5.36
C LYS A 290 22.01 14.04 5.50
N GLN A 291 23.13 13.54 6.02
CA GLN A 291 24.36 14.33 6.18
C GLN A 291 24.87 14.86 4.83
N TYR A 292 24.85 14.04 3.78
CA TYR A 292 25.27 14.45 2.44
C TYR A 292 24.37 15.55 1.86
N LEU A 293 23.04 15.42 2.03
CA LEU A 293 22.08 16.38 1.49
C LEU A 293 22.07 17.70 2.28
N GLU A 294 22.29 17.68 3.60
CA GLU A 294 22.48 18.91 4.39
C GLU A 294 23.75 19.68 3.97
N GLY A 295 24.83 18.95 3.66
CA GLY A 295 26.02 19.54 3.05
C GLY A 295 25.72 20.15 1.67
N THR A 296 24.97 19.42 0.84
CA THR A 296 24.53 19.88 -0.49
C THR A 296 23.65 21.13 -0.42
N GLU A 297 22.75 21.20 0.58
CA GLU A 297 21.89 22.35 0.86
C GLU A 297 22.74 23.57 1.21
N THR A 298 23.73 23.41 2.09
CA THR A 298 24.67 24.46 2.48
C THR A 298 25.49 24.97 1.29
N ASP A 299 26.00 24.06 0.46
CA ASP A 299 26.75 24.41 -0.75
C ASP A 299 25.88 25.12 -1.78
N LEU A 300 24.65 24.66 -2.00
CA LEU A 300 23.73 25.29 -2.94
C LEU A 300 23.35 26.69 -2.46
N LEU A 301 23.08 26.87 -1.16
CA LEU A 301 22.86 28.20 -0.57
C LEU A 301 24.04 29.14 -0.77
N SER A 302 25.27 28.63 -0.62
CA SER A 302 26.47 29.40 -0.92
C SER A 302 26.53 29.86 -2.39
N ILE A 303 26.23 28.97 -3.34
CA ILE A 303 26.21 29.29 -4.78
C ILE A 303 25.12 30.34 -5.09
N VAL A 304 23.94 30.15 -4.51
CA VAL A 304 22.76 31.01 -4.68
C VAL A 304 23.04 32.41 -4.15
N ARG A 305 23.59 32.55 -2.93
CA ARG A 305 23.96 33.85 -2.35
C ARG A 305 25.04 34.57 -3.16
N GLN A 306 26.01 33.84 -3.73
CA GLN A 306 27.02 34.42 -4.62
C GLN A 306 26.39 34.95 -5.93
N ALA A 307 25.44 34.21 -6.50
CA ALA A 307 24.74 34.63 -7.72
C ALA A 307 23.80 35.83 -7.46
N GLU A 308 23.12 35.86 -6.32
CA GLU A 308 22.30 37.00 -5.90
C GLU A 308 23.15 38.26 -5.72
N ALA A 309 24.28 38.17 -5.03
CA ALA A 309 25.18 39.32 -4.85
C ALA A 309 25.65 39.89 -6.20
N THR A 310 26.07 39.01 -7.12
CA THR A 310 26.52 39.41 -8.47
C THR A 310 25.38 40.02 -9.29
N GLY A 311 24.17 39.47 -9.17
CA GLY A 311 22.99 39.95 -9.89
C GLY A 311 22.43 41.27 -9.34
N VAL A 312 22.54 41.51 -8.03
CA VAL A 312 22.05 42.72 -7.36
C VAL A 312 22.74 43.97 -7.90
N GLU A 313 24.06 43.98 -8.02
CA GLU A 313 24.82 45.15 -8.51
C GLU A 313 24.48 45.53 -9.96
N ALA A 314 24.22 44.53 -10.81
CA ALA A 314 23.85 44.76 -12.21
C ALA A 314 22.40 45.23 -12.33
N LYS A 315 21.49 44.66 -11.52
CA LYS A 315 20.07 45.03 -11.48
C LYS A 315 19.87 46.43 -10.90
N ASP A 316 20.65 46.84 -9.89
CA ASP A 316 20.58 48.18 -9.32
C ASP A 316 21.05 49.26 -10.30
N ARG A 317 22.07 48.96 -11.12
CA ARG A 317 22.46 49.81 -12.25
C ARG A 317 21.34 49.97 -13.27
N LEU A 318 20.66 48.88 -13.63
CA LEU A 318 19.53 48.92 -14.57
C LEU A 318 18.34 49.72 -13.99
N ILE A 319 18.06 49.58 -12.69
CA ILE A 319 17.05 50.39 -11.99
C ILE A 319 17.42 51.89 -12.06
N GLY A 320 18.69 52.23 -11.81
CA GLY A 320 19.21 53.59 -11.93
C GLY A 320 19.03 54.19 -13.33
N ASP A 321 19.39 53.43 -14.37
CA ASP A 321 19.22 53.84 -15.77
C ASP A 321 17.75 54.11 -16.12
N VAL A 322 16.84 53.24 -15.67
CA VAL A 322 15.40 53.38 -15.92
C VAL A 322 14.81 54.57 -15.16
N LEU A 323 15.23 54.81 -13.91
CA LEU A 323 14.85 56.01 -13.17
C LEU A 323 15.34 57.29 -13.85
N ALA A 324 16.60 57.33 -14.28
CA ALA A 324 17.16 58.48 -14.99
C ALA A 324 16.40 58.76 -16.29
N LYS A 325 16.04 57.72 -17.05
CA LYS A 325 15.23 57.86 -18.26
C LYS A 325 13.82 58.38 -17.96
N MET A 326 13.17 57.89 -16.90
CA MET A 326 11.86 58.38 -16.46
C MET A 326 11.91 59.85 -16.00
N ASP A 327 13.00 60.26 -15.33
CA ASP A 327 13.17 61.63 -14.88
C ASP A 327 13.51 62.61 -16.03
N SER A 328 14.19 62.13 -17.08
CA SER A 328 14.45 62.93 -18.28
C SER A 328 13.24 63.09 -19.23
N SER A 329 12.13 62.37 -19.00
CA SER A 329 10.95 62.39 -19.86
C SER A 329 9.94 63.47 -19.46
N GLU A 330 9.48 64.26 -20.44
CA GLU A 330 8.40 65.24 -20.28
C GLU A 330 6.99 64.65 -20.50
N THR A 331 6.91 63.45 -21.08
CA THR A 331 5.65 62.83 -21.54
C THR A 331 5.02 61.86 -20.54
N LEU A 332 5.56 61.75 -19.31
CA LEU A 332 5.05 60.84 -18.29
C LEU A 332 3.85 61.44 -17.52
N PRO A 333 2.64 60.84 -17.57
CA PRO A 333 1.49 61.32 -16.80
C PRO A 333 1.71 61.14 -15.30
N ASN A 334 1.38 62.15 -14.47
CA ASN A 334 1.53 62.13 -13.02
C ASN A 334 2.96 61.76 -12.53
N LYS A 335 3.98 62.24 -13.26
CA LYS A 335 5.41 61.96 -13.02
C LYS A 335 5.81 61.99 -11.55
N THR A 336 5.48 63.06 -10.83
CA THR A 336 5.85 63.26 -9.42
C THR A 336 5.28 62.17 -8.50
N HIS A 337 4.04 61.75 -8.73
CA HIS A 337 3.40 60.67 -7.97
C HIS A 337 4.00 59.30 -8.33
N VAL A 338 4.22 59.03 -9.62
CA VAL A 338 4.77 57.74 -10.09
C VAL A 338 6.20 57.55 -9.60
N MET A 339 7.01 58.61 -9.64
CA MET A 339 8.40 58.61 -9.13
C MET A 339 8.44 58.37 -7.62
N LYS A 340 7.57 59.04 -6.85
CA LYS A 340 7.48 58.83 -5.39
C LYS A 340 7.08 57.38 -5.05
N GLN A 341 6.07 56.82 -5.72
CA GLN A 341 5.63 55.45 -5.51
C GLN A 341 6.72 54.41 -5.86
N LEU A 342 7.48 54.64 -6.94
CA LEU A 342 8.58 53.75 -7.33
C LEU A 342 9.78 53.87 -6.38
N GLN A 343 10.12 55.06 -5.91
CA GLN A 343 11.17 55.27 -4.91
C GLN A 343 10.81 54.63 -3.57
N GLU A 344 9.56 54.74 -3.11
CA GLU A 344 9.05 54.02 -1.92
C GLU A 344 9.13 52.50 -2.10
N ARG A 345 8.81 51.98 -3.30
CA ARG A 345 8.96 50.56 -3.65
C ARG A 345 10.41 50.10 -3.71
N ILE A 346 11.33 50.93 -4.19
CA ILE A 346 12.78 50.62 -4.22
C ILE A 346 13.32 50.58 -2.79
N ALA A 347 12.92 51.54 -1.94
CA ALA A 347 13.31 51.58 -0.54
C ALA A 347 12.82 50.35 0.24
N THR A 348 11.61 49.86 -0.05
CA THR A 348 11.07 48.62 0.54
C THR A 348 11.61 47.34 -0.10
N ALA A 349 11.99 47.37 -1.38
CA ALA A 349 12.55 46.22 -2.10
C ALA A 349 14.01 45.90 -1.71
N SER A 350 14.70 46.79 -1.00
CA SER A 350 16.06 46.56 -0.47
C SER A 350 16.17 45.31 0.42
N ASN A 351 15.05 44.85 1.02
CA ASN A 351 14.98 43.67 1.91
C ASN A 351 14.29 42.44 1.29
N THR A 352 13.84 42.48 0.03
CA THR A 352 13.09 41.38 -0.62
C THR A 352 13.61 41.07 -2.02
N SER A 353 13.75 39.79 -2.39
CA SER A 353 14.42 39.32 -3.63
C SER A 353 13.75 39.73 -4.96
N ASN A 354 12.64 40.46 -4.95
CA ASN A 354 11.78 40.66 -6.12
C ASN A 354 12.13 41.89 -6.98
N LYS A 355 13.42 42.12 -7.26
CA LYS A 355 13.88 43.23 -8.13
C LYS A 355 13.45 43.06 -9.60
N ASP A 356 13.22 41.83 -10.07
CA ASP A 356 12.83 41.57 -11.47
C ASP A 356 11.41 42.02 -11.80
N SER A 357 10.44 41.81 -10.90
CA SER A 357 9.08 42.32 -11.13
C SER A 357 9.04 43.84 -11.15
N LEU A 358 9.88 44.48 -10.33
CA LEU A 358 10.00 45.92 -10.22
C LEU A 358 10.61 46.50 -11.50
N ILE A 359 11.72 45.92 -11.98
CA ILE A 359 12.35 46.30 -13.25
C ILE A 359 11.35 46.14 -14.40
N LYS A 360 10.57 45.05 -14.43
CA LYS A 360 9.59 44.81 -15.48
C LYS A 360 8.43 45.83 -15.46
N ASP A 361 7.89 46.16 -14.28
CA ASP A 361 6.87 47.22 -14.11
C ASP A 361 7.43 48.59 -14.53
N MET A 362 8.68 48.90 -14.17
CA MET A 362 9.36 50.13 -14.58
C MET A 362 9.57 50.19 -16.11
N LEU A 363 10.01 49.10 -16.73
CA LEU A 363 10.17 49.00 -18.19
C LEU A 363 8.82 49.14 -18.91
N ASP A 364 7.74 48.53 -18.42
CA ASP A 364 6.40 48.68 -19.02
C ASP A 364 5.88 50.13 -18.96
N LYS A 365 6.24 50.88 -17.90
CA LYS A 365 5.94 52.31 -17.80
C LYS A 365 6.76 53.16 -18.77
N VAL A 366 8.04 52.84 -18.98
CA VAL A 366 8.93 53.53 -19.94
C VAL A 366 8.63 53.16 -21.40
N LYS A 367 8.03 51.99 -21.65
CA LYS A 367 7.64 51.52 -22.99
C LYS A 367 6.73 52.50 -23.75
N ARG A 368 5.92 53.28 -23.02
CA ARG A 368 5.04 54.32 -23.57
C ARG A 368 5.78 55.59 -23.99
N ILE A 369 7.00 55.79 -23.50
CA ILE A 369 7.87 56.93 -23.77
C ILE A 369 8.83 56.60 -24.91
N ASP A 370 9.55 55.49 -24.80
CA ASP A 370 10.63 55.11 -25.72
C ASP A 370 10.65 53.58 -25.90
N LYS A 371 9.89 53.11 -26.89
CA LYS A 371 9.73 51.69 -27.16
C LYS A 371 11.04 51.01 -27.57
N SER A 372 11.83 51.69 -28.42
CA SER A 372 13.13 51.21 -28.91
C SER A 372 14.13 51.02 -27.77
N TRP A 373 14.28 52.02 -26.90
CA TRP A 373 15.17 51.94 -25.74
C TRP A 373 14.71 50.89 -24.72
N THR A 374 13.39 50.75 -24.52
CA THR A 374 12.83 49.74 -23.62
C THR A 374 13.10 48.32 -24.14
N GLU A 375 12.99 48.09 -25.45
CA GLU A 375 13.33 46.81 -26.07
C GLU A 375 14.83 46.48 -25.91
N GLN A 376 15.71 47.47 -26.10
CA GLN A 376 17.16 47.31 -25.86
C GLN A 376 17.48 46.94 -24.40
N LYS A 377 16.90 47.64 -23.42
CA LYS A 377 17.11 47.35 -21.99
C LYS A 377 16.46 46.04 -21.54
N ALA A 378 15.35 45.64 -22.15
CA ALA A 378 14.75 44.34 -21.91
C ALA A 378 15.63 43.19 -22.43
N ASP A 379 16.32 43.39 -23.55
CA ASP A 379 17.29 42.41 -24.08
C ASP A 379 18.59 42.38 -23.25
N GLU A 380 19.04 43.52 -22.71
CA GLU A 380 20.12 43.58 -21.72
C GLU A 380 19.78 42.78 -20.44
N LEU A 381 18.55 42.92 -19.93
CA LEU A 381 18.06 42.13 -18.79
C LEU A 381 18.00 40.63 -19.11
N LYS A 382 17.56 40.23 -20.31
CA LYS A 382 17.57 38.81 -20.73
C LYS A 382 19.00 38.28 -20.84
N ALA A 383 19.95 39.07 -21.34
CA ALA A 383 21.35 38.68 -21.43
C ALA A 383 21.96 38.45 -20.04
N LEU A 384 21.67 39.34 -19.08
CA LEU A 384 22.04 39.18 -17.67
C LEU A 384 21.48 37.90 -17.05
N ASP A 385 20.18 37.62 -17.26
CA ASP A 385 19.53 36.39 -16.81
C ASP A 385 20.18 35.13 -17.40
N ASN A 386 20.58 35.17 -18.68
CA ASN A 386 21.23 34.05 -19.35
C ASN A 386 22.66 33.82 -18.83
N VAL A 387 23.45 34.88 -18.62
CA VAL A 387 24.79 34.78 -18.03
C VAL A 387 24.71 34.22 -16.62
N CYS A 388 23.78 34.72 -15.80
CA CYS A 388 23.55 34.20 -14.44
C CYS A 388 23.16 32.71 -14.48
N ARG A 389 22.27 32.32 -15.40
CA ARG A 389 21.89 30.92 -15.61
C ARG A 389 23.09 30.03 -15.95
N GLU A 390 23.92 30.43 -16.91
CA GLU A 390 25.11 29.65 -17.31
C GLU A 390 26.13 29.52 -16.18
N GLN A 391 26.37 30.60 -15.43
CA GLN A 391 27.23 30.58 -14.25
C GLN A 391 26.71 29.64 -13.16
N LEU A 392 25.41 29.67 -12.88
CA LEU A 392 24.77 28.76 -11.92
C LEU A 392 24.92 27.29 -12.35
N ILE A 393 24.68 26.98 -13.62
CA ILE A 393 24.83 25.62 -14.16
C ILE A 393 26.28 25.15 -13.98
N ALA A 394 27.26 25.99 -14.32
CA ALA A 394 28.68 25.66 -14.20
C ALA A 394 29.11 25.45 -12.74
N GLN A 395 28.66 26.32 -11.82
CA GLN A 395 28.99 26.22 -10.39
C GLN A 395 28.36 24.98 -9.75
N ILE A 396 27.09 24.69 -10.06
CA ILE A 396 26.40 23.48 -9.59
C ILE A 396 27.08 22.23 -10.16
N GLY A 397 27.38 22.19 -11.45
CA GLY A 397 28.09 21.06 -12.06
C GLY A 397 29.48 20.81 -11.46
N LYS A 398 30.19 21.88 -11.07
CA LYS A 398 31.54 21.80 -10.48
C LYS A 398 31.53 21.39 -9.00
N ARG A 399 30.66 22.01 -8.19
CA ARG A 399 30.60 21.83 -6.73
C ARG A 399 29.72 20.66 -6.31
N LEU A 400 28.64 20.39 -7.04
CA LEU A 400 27.63 19.39 -6.71
C LEU A 400 27.64 18.24 -7.74
N ARG A 401 28.73 17.47 -7.75
CA ARG A 401 29.01 16.43 -8.78
C ARG A 401 27.96 15.32 -8.92
N HIS A 402 27.10 15.13 -7.92
CA HIS A 402 26.10 14.06 -7.90
C HIS A 402 24.66 14.53 -8.18
N VAL A 403 24.47 15.82 -8.54
CA VAL A 403 23.19 16.31 -9.04
C VAL A 403 22.97 15.76 -10.45
N SER A 404 21.90 14.98 -10.66
CA SER A 404 21.65 14.32 -11.95
C SER A 404 21.38 15.30 -13.09
N HIS A 405 20.70 16.42 -12.80
CA HIS A 405 20.32 17.43 -13.80
C HIS A 405 20.54 18.87 -13.29
N PRO A 406 21.77 19.40 -13.34
CA PRO A 406 22.08 20.77 -12.92
C PRO A 406 21.20 21.84 -13.60
N GLN A 407 20.85 21.63 -14.87
CA GLN A 407 19.95 22.52 -15.61
C GLN A 407 18.55 22.61 -14.99
N ASN A 408 17.98 21.48 -14.54
CA ASN A 408 16.64 21.44 -13.96
C ASN A 408 16.62 22.18 -12.62
N VAL A 409 17.65 21.98 -11.81
CA VAL A 409 17.87 22.71 -10.55
C VAL A 409 17.87 24.22 -10.81
N VAL A 410 18.66 24.70 -11.77
CA VAL A 410 18.75 26.13 -12.09
C VAL A 410 17.44 26.68 -12.65
N ASN A 411 16.76 25.94 -13.53
CA ASN A 411 15.47 26.37 -14.09
C ASN A 411 14.42 26.55 -12.99
N ARG A 412 14.37 25.63 -12.03
CA ARG A 412 13.44 25.69 -10.89
C ARG A 412 13.81 26.81 -9.94
N LEU A 413 15.10 26.96 -9.63
CA LEU A 413 15.62 28.04 -8.79
C LEU A 413 15.25 29.43 -9.35
N MET A 414 15.59 29.69 -10.62
CA MET A 414 15.26 30.94 -11.30
C MET A 414 13.75 31.16 -11.41
N GLY A 415 12.98 30.10 -11.65
CA GLY A 415 11.53 30.16 -11.75
C GLY A 415 10.85 30.58 -10.45
N ASP A 416 11.34 30.08 -9.30
CA ASP A 416 10.78 30.41 -7.99
C ASP A 416 11.33 31.71 -7.41
N TRP A 417 12.56 32.10 -7.77
CA TRP A 417 13.05 33.47 -7.52
C TRP A 417 12.18 34.52 -8.20
N LYS A 418 11.77 34.28 -9.45
CA LYS A 418 10.84 35.18 -10.17
C LYS A 418 9.46 35.29 -9.52
N LYS A 419 9.10 34.34 -8.65
CA LYS A 419 7.87 34.37 -7.84
C LYS A 419 8.08 35.01 -6.45
N GLY A 420 9.31 35.45 -6.14
CA GLY A 420 9.64 36.11 -4.87
C GLY A 420 9.76 35.16 -3.66
N LYS A 421 9.96 33.86 -3.88
CA LYS A 421 10.19 32.93 -2.77
C LYS A 421 11.56 33.18 -2.11
N PRO A 422 11.69 33.00 -0.77
CA PRO A 422 12.98 33.05 -0.09
C PRO A 422 13.94 31.96 -0.57
N SER A 423 15.22 32.31 -0.71
CA SER A 423 16.25 31.41 -1.24
C SER A 423 16.46 30.16 -0.39
N ASP A 424 16.34 30.28 0.94
CA ASP A 424 16.40 29.14 1.86
C ASP A 424 15.27 28.12 1.60
N THR A 425 14.04 28.61 1.36
CA THR A 425 12.89 27.76 1.01
C THR A 425 13.06 27.11 -0.36
N ILE A 426 13.54 27.85 -1.36
CA ILE A 426 13.77 27.31 -2.71
C ILE A 426 14.80 26.17 -2.67
N VAL A 427 15.90 26.35 -1.94
CA VAL A 427 16.96 25.34 -1.83
C VAL A 427 16.45 24.09 -1.11
N ALA A 428 15.68 24.23 -0.03
CA ALA A 428 15.04 23.10 0.63
C ALA A 428 14.04 22.36 -0.30
N ASP A 429 13.24 23.09 -1.09
CA ASP A 429 12.30 22.54 -2.09
C ASP A 429 13.03 21.74 -3.18
N ILE A 430 14.23 22.19 -3.58
CA ILE A 430 15.07 21.54 -4.57
C ILE A 430 15.69 20.26 -3.98
N VAL A 431 16.35 20.35 -2.83
CA VAL A 431 17.01 19.19 -2.20
C VAL A 431 16.01 18.08 -1.90
N SER A 432 14.80 18.43 -1.46
CA SER A 432 13.76 17.45 -1.15
C SER A 432 13.07 16.83 -2.38
N GLY A 433 13.11 17.51 -3.53
CA GLY A 433 12.33 17.17 -4.72
C GLY A 433 13.14 16.67 -5.93
N GLU A 434 14.46 16.90 -5.97
CA GLU A 434 15.30 16.52 -7.09
C GLU A 434 15.94 15.12 -6.92
N SER A 435 16.41 14.55 -8.04
CA SER A 435 17.17 13.30 -8.05
C SER A 435 18.67 13.55 -7.88
N PHE A 436 19.29 12.73 -7.03
CA PHE A 436 20.73 12.72 -6.78
C PHE A 436 21.28 11.30 -7.00
N ASP A 437 22.42 11.17 -7.68
CA ASP A 437 23.09 9.87 -7.84
C ASP A 437 23.92 9.52 -6.60
N LEU A 438 23.24 8.87 -5.65
CA LEU A 438 23.81 8.46 -4.38
C LEU A 438 24.18 6.96 -4.36
N GLY A 439 24.18 6.27 -5.51
CA GLY A 439 24.48 4.84 -5.59
C GLY A 439 25.88 4.46 -5.09
N HIS A 440 26.82 5.41 -5.14
CA HIS A 440 28.21 5.26 -4.67
C HIS A 440 28.34 5.12 -3.14
N LEU A 441 27.30 5.52 -2.38
CA LEU A 441 27.26 5.40 -0.92
C LEU A 441 27.05 3.95 -0.46
N MET A 442 26.43 3.11 -1.30
CA MET A 442 26.22 1.69 -1.02
C MET A 442 27.50 0.88 -1.25
N ARG A 443 28.13 0.37 -0.19
CA ARG A 443 29.41 -0.38 -0.28
C ARG A 443 29.33 -1.78 0.36
N GLY A 444 30.13 -2.71 -0.16
CA GLY A 444 30.42 -4.03 0.44
C GLY A 444 29.21 -4.77 1.05
N LYS A 445 29.13 -4.75 2.39
CA LYS A 445 28.10 -5.41 3.20
C LYS A 445 26.68 -4.95 2.85
N ASP A 446 26.48 -3.67 2.59
CA ASP A 446 25.15 -3.11 2.30
C ASP A 446 24.61 -3.61 0.97
N ARG A 447 25.47 -3.78 -0.04
CA ARG A 447 25.08 -4.39 -1.32
C ARG A 447 24.70 -5.86 -1.15
N ARG A 448 25.30 -6.59 -0.20
CA ARG A 448 24.91 -7.97 0.13
C ARG A 448 23.55 -8.00 0.84
N ILE A 449 23.33 -7.12 1.80
CA ILE A 449 22.03 -6.99 2.51
C ILE A 449 20.93 -6.57 1.54
N LYS A 450 21.17 -5.59 0.65
CA LYS A 450 20.23 -5.18 -0.40
C LYS A 450 19.81 -6.38 -1.29
N ARG A 451 20.76 -7.21 -1.71
CA ARG A 451 20.46 -8.43 -2.48
C ARG A 451 19.65 -9.45 -1.68
N LYS A 452 19.95 -9.61 -0.38
CA LYS A 452 19.18 -10.48 0.53
C LYS A 452 17.74 -9.98 0.70
N LEU A 453 17.55 -8.67 0.90
CA LEU A 453 16.24 -8.02 0.97
C LEU A 453 15.46 -8.21 -0.33
N ALA A 454 16.05 -7.91 -1.48
CA ALA A 454 15.40 -8.10 -2.77
C ALA A 454 15.01 -9.56 -3.03
N LYS A 455 15.87 -10.52 -2.64
CA LYS A 455 15.55 -11.96 -2.72
C LYS A 455 14.38 -12.32 -1.81
N CYS A 456 14.38 -11.84 -0.56
CA CYS A 456 13.30 -12.06 0.40
C CYS A 456 11.98 -11.53 -0.14
N TYR A 457 11.94 -10.23 -0.48
CA TYR A 457 10.79 -9.57 -1.09
C TYR A 457 10.22 -10.38 -2.25
N ARG A 458 11.08 -10.78 -3.18
CA ARG A 458 10.67 -11.52 -4.39
C ARG A 458 10.03 -12.88 -4.08
N ILE A 459 10.63 -13.68 -3.19
CA ILE A 459 10.09 -15.00 -2.82
C ILE A 459 8.74 -14.84 -2.13
N THR A 460 8.70 -13.96 -1.14
CA THR A 460 7.50 -13.68 -0.35
C THR A 460 6.34 -13.18 -1.21
N LYS A 461 6.64 -12.28 -2.14
CA LYS A 461 5.64 -11.71 -3.03
C LYS A 461 5.12 -12.71 -4.05
N GLN A 462 5.99 -13.54 -4.62
CA GLN A 462 5.59 -14.65 -5.47
C GLN A 462 4.64 -15.61 -4.74
N HIS A 463 4.97 -15.97 -3.49
CA HIS A 463 4.11 -16.81 -2.68
C HIS A 463 2.75 -16.16 -2.42
N TYR A 464 2.73 -14.89 -2.03
CA TYR A 464 1.49 -14.13 -1.82
C TYR A 464 0.61 -14.12 -3.07
N SER A 465 1.19 -13.84 -4.25
CA SER A 465 0.49 -13.85 -5.52
C SER A 465 -0.09 -15.23 -5.86
N LEU A 466 0.70 -16.30 -5.72
CA LEU A 466 0.23 -17.67 -5.99
C LEU A 466 -0.84 -18.13 -4.99
N HIS A 467 -0.66 -17.84 -3.70
CA HIS A 467 -1.64 -18.17 -2.67
C HIS A 467 -2.98 -17.46 -2.95
N LYS A 468 -2.94 -16.17 -3.31
CA LYS A 468 -4.13 -15.40 -3.69
C LYS A 468 -4.81 -16.02 -4.90
N ILE A 469 -4.08 -16.38 -5.96
CA ILE A 469 -4.67 -17.04 -7.15
C ILE A 469 -5.34 -18.37 -6.76
N VAL A 470 -4.65 -19.24 -6.03
CA VAL A 470 -5.19 -20.54 -5.62
C VAL A 470 -6.47 -20.37 -4.79
N PHE A 471 -6.52 -19.37 -3.91
CA PHE A 471 -7.71 -19.04 -3.13
C PHE A 471 -8.90 -18.65 -4.03
N TYR A 472 -8.70 -17.75 -4.99
CA TYR A 472 -9.79 -17.31 -5.89
C TYR A 472 -10.22 -18.40 -6.88
N CYS A 473 -9.29 -19.21 -7.40
CA CYS A 473 -9.62 -20.34 -8.24
C CYS A 473 -10.50 -21.38 -7.52
N LYS A 474 -10.28 -21.60 -6.22
CA LYS A 474 -11.11 -22.48 -5.40
C LYS A 474 -12.55 -21.96 -5.28
N ASN A 475 -12.73 -20.65 -5.15
CA ASN A 475 -14.07 -20.04 -5.02
C ASN A 475 -14.87 -20.08 -6.32
N ILE A 476 -14.22 -20.11 -7.49
CA ILE A 476 -14.91 -20.33 -8.77
C ILE A 476 -15.41 -21.76 -8.90
N GLU A 477 -14.65 -22.75 -8.42
CA GLU A 477 -15.07 -24.16 -8.47
C GLU A 477 -16.30 -24.45 -7.60
N SER A 478 -16.47 -23.71 -6.50
CA SER A 478 -17.67 -23.80 -5.66
C SER A 478 -18.92 -23.21 -6.31
N ILE A 479 -18.80 -22.52 -7.46
CA ILE A 479 -19.96 -22.10 -8.24
C ILE A 479 -20.61 -23.37 -8.79
N PRO A 480 -21.87 -23.67 -8.43
CA PRO A 480 -22.57 -24.82 -8.97
C PRO A 480 -22.48 -24.79 -10.49
N LYS A 481 -22.09 -25.91 -11.10
CA LYS A 481 -22.23 -26.05 -12.55
C LYS A 481 -23.73 -25.89 -12.82
N PRO A 482 -24.16 -24.84 -13.54
CA PRO A 482 -25.57 -24.60 -13.71
C PRO A 482 -26.18 -25.86 -14.34
N GLU A 483 -27.23 -26.38 -13.72
CA GLU A 483 -28.14 -27.25 -14.45
C GLU A 483 -28.59 -26.50 -15.71
N ILE A 484 -28.96 -27.23 -16.77
CA ILE A 484 -29.11 -26.77 -18.16
C ILE A 484 -29.93 -25.46 -18.35
N PHE A 485 -30.63 -24.98 -17.32
CA PHE A 485 -31.52 -23.82 -17.33
C PHE A 485 -31.19 -22.64 -16.40
N GLU A 486 -30.20 -22.70 -15.50
CA GLU A 486 -29.88 -21.56 -14.60
C GLU A 486 -28.72 -20.70 -15.11
N SER A 487 -28.97 -19.40 -15.34
CA SER A 487 -27.92 -18.46 -15.73
C SER A 487 -27.03 -18.10 -14.54
N ALA A 488 -25.73 -17.88 -14.78
CA ALA A 488 -24.80 -17.38 -13.75
C ALA A 488 -25.38 -16.17 -13.00
N THR A 489 -25.28 -16.19 -11.67
CA THR A 489 -25.75 -15.11 -10.80
C THR A 489 -24.86 -13.89 -10.89
N LEU A 490 -25.30 -12.76 -10.33
CA LEU A 490 -24.47 -11.55 -10.24
C LEU A 490 -23.23 -11.78 -9.35
N ALA A 491 -23.34 -12.63 -8.32
CA ALA A 491 -22.22 -13.00 -7.46
C ALA A 491 -21.18 -13.82 -8.23
N ASP A 492 -21.61 -14.75 -9.10
CA ASP A 492 -20.72 -15.56 -9.94
C ASP A 492 -19.92 -14.69 -10.90
N VAL A 493 -20.60 -13.74 -11.56
CA VAL A 493 -19.96 -12.77 -12.46
C VAL A 493 -18.94 -11.92 -11.71
N ALA A 494 -19.28 -11.45 -10.50
CA ALA A 494 -18.36 -10.69 -9.66
C ALA A 494 -17.14 -11.53 -9.24
N CYS A 495 -17.35 -12.80 -8.89
CA CYS A 495 -16.29 -13.75 -8.55
C CYS A 495 -15.34 -14.00 -9.73
N MET A 496 -15.88 -14.22 -10.94
CA MET A 496 -15.10 -14.36 -12.17
C MET A 496 -14.27 -13.09 -12.43
N LYS A 497 -14.92 -11.91 -12.46
CA LYS A 497 -14.24 -10.63 -12.70
C LYS A 497 -13.12 -10.41 -11.70
N ARG A 498 -13.37 -10.69 -10.41
CA ARG A 498 -12.35 -10.56 -9.37
C ARG A 498 -11.20 -11.54 -9.58
N THR A 499 -11.46 -12.77 -9.99
CA THR A 499 -10.41 -13.74 -10.29
C THR A 499 -9.55 -13.29 -11.46
N ILE A 500 -10.14 -12.81 -12.56
CA ILE A 500 -9.40 -12.27 -13.71
C ILE A 500 -8.56 -11.06 -13.30
N GLN A 501 -9.11 -10.16 -12.47
CA GLN A 501 -8.34 -9.05 -11.91
C GLN A 501 -7.15 -9.53 -11.08
N VAL A 502 -7.34 -10.51 -10.19
CA VAL A 502 -6.28 -11.05 -9.34
C VAL A 502 -5.19 -11.74 -10.16
N LEU A 503 -5.57 -12.49 -11.18
CA LEU A 503 -4.63 -13.10 -12.14
C LEU A 503 -3.84 -12.01 -12.87
N GLY A 504 -4.52 -11.01 -13.42
CA GLY A 504 -3.88 -9.89 -14.09
C GLY A 504 -2.95 -9.09 -13.16
N GLU A 505 -3.35 -8.84 -11.91
CA GLU A 505 -2.50 -8.23 -10.89
C GLU A 505 -1.25 -9.09 -10.62
N ALA A 506 -1.42 -10.38 -10.39
CA ALA A 506 -0.34 -11.30 -10.05
C ALA A 506 0.63 -11.58 -11.22
N ILE A 507 0.15 -11.53 -12.48
CA ILE A 507 0.96 -11.73 -13.67
C ILE A 507 1.64 -10.42 -14.12
N LYS A 508 0.97 -9.27 -13.94
CA LYS A 508 1.54 -7.98 -14.33
C LYS A 508 2.74 -7.65 -13.45
N ASN A 509 3.93 -7.77 -14.03
CA ASN A 509 5.14 -7.21 -13.48
C ASN A 509 5.12 -5.69 -13.72
N THR A 510 5.00 -4.89 -12.66
CA THR A 510 5.17 -3.44 -12.75
C THR A 510 6.65 -3.11 -12.60
N THR A 511 7.10 -1.99 -13.17
CA THR A 511 8.49 -1.50 -13.06
C THR A 511 8.97 -1.39 -11.61
N ASN A 512 8.04 -1.11 -10.69
CA ASN A 512 8.32 -0.98 -9.26
C ASN A 512 8.14 -2.30 -8.49
N SER A 513 7.53 -3.33 -9.08
CA SER A 513 7.04 -4.47 -8.32
C SER A 513 6.73 -5.69 -9.22
N ALA A 514 7.70 -6.58 -9.45
CA ALA A 514 7.41 -7.88 -10.07
C ALA A 514 6.59 -8.75 -9.09
N ASN A 515 5.48 -9.35 -9.54
CA ASN A 515 4.60 -10.18 -8.73
C ASN A 515 4.94 -11.67 -8.90
N MET A 516 5.25 -12.09 -10.13
CA MET A 516 5.78 -13.42 -10.45
C MET A 516 7.09 -13.26 -11.24
N PRO A 517 8.24 -13.52 -10.63
CA PRO A 517 9.54 -13.28 -11.26
C PRO A 517 10.00 -14.44 -12.15
N ALA A 518 10.65 -14.12 -13.27
CA ALA A 518 11.54 -14.98 -14.07
C ALA A 518 11.07 -16.44 -14.22
N LYS A 519 11.55 -17.37 -13.39
CA LYS A 519 11.23 -18.81 -13.50
C LYS A 519 9.74 -19.12 -13.42
N ALA A 520 9.01 -18.42 -12.56
CA ALA A 520 7.56 -18.61 -12.42
C ALA A 520 6.81 -18.04 -13.62
N GLU A 521 7.24 -16.88 -14.12
CA GLU A 521 6.70 -16.26 -15.34
C GLU A 521 6.95 -17.12 -16.58
N ASP A 522 8.18 -17.60 -16.77
CA ASP A 522 8.55 -18.55 -17.83
C ASP A 522 7.68 -19.81 -17.76
N ALA A 523 7.46 -20.36 -16.56
CA ALA A 523 6.62 -21.53 -16.38
C ALA A 523 5.15 -21.25 -16.71
N VAL A 524 4.59 -20.09 -16.34
CA VAL A 524 3.22 -19.70 -16.74
C VAL A 524 3.11 -19.61 -18.26
N ASN A 525 4.08 -18.99 -18.92
CA ASN A 525 4.13 -18.86 -20.39
C ASN A 525 4.17 -20.24 -21.07
N SER A 526 4.96 -21.16 -20.53
CA SER A 526 5.06 -22.53 -21.02
C SER A 526 3.87 -23.41 -20.66
N MET A 527 3.14 -23.16 -19.57
CA MET A 527 2.05 -24.03 -19.11
C MET A 527 0.68 -23.63 -19.66
N LEU A 528 0.43 -22.32 -19.81
CA LEU A 528 -0.85 -21.79 -20.29
C LEU A 528 -0.75 -21.36 -21.75
N THR A 529 -0.27 -20.16 -22.06
CA THR A 529 0.14 -19.75 -23.40
C THR A 529 0.99 -18.49 -23.24
N ALA A 530 1.78 -18.11 -24.25
CA ALA A 530 2.44 -16.79 -24.24
C ALA A 530 1.45 -15.61 -24.35
N LEU A 531 0.25 -15.83 -24.89
CA LEU A 531 -0.78 -14.78 -25.06
C LEU A 531 -1.59 -14.54 -23.78
N PHE A 532 -1.71 -15.56 -22.92
CA PHE A 532 -2.54 -15.53 -21.73
C PHE A 532 -2.17 -14.38 -20.77
N PRO A 533 -0.88 -14.13 -20.44
CA PRO A 533 -0.49 -12.98 -19.63
C PRO A 533 -0.97 -11.64 -20.17
N ASP A 534 -0.81 -11.40 -21.46
CA ASP A 534 -1.08 -10.09 -22.07
C ASP A 534 -2.58 -9.82 -22.18
N ILE A 535 -3.37 -10.85 -22.49
CA ILE A 535 -4.83 -10.74 -22.50
C ILE A 535 -5.36 -10.50 -21.08
N ASN A 536 -4.85 -11.20 -20.06
CA ASN A 536 -5.27 -10.97 -18.67
C ASN A 536 -4.90 -9.57 -18.18
N LYS A 537 -3.73 -9.04 -18.56
CA LYS A 537 -3.35 -7.66 -18.25
C LYS A 537 -4.37 -6.67 -18.82
N LEU A 538 -4.77 -6.85 -20.08
CA LEU A 538 -5.74 -5.99 -20.75
C LEU A 538 -7.12 -6.05 -20.07
N LEU A 539 -7.63 -7.26 -19.81
CA LEU A 539 -8.93 -7.44 -19.14
C LEU A 539 -8.92 -6.93 -17.69
N ARG A 540 -7.78 -7.02 -16.99
CA ARG A 540 -7.61 -6.42 -15.67
C ARG A 540 -7.76 -4.90 -15.72
N GLU A 541 -7.16 -4.21 -16.69
CA GLU A 541 -7.36 -2.76 -16.86
C GLU A 541 -8.83 -2.44 -17.12
N VAL A 542 -9.47 -3.21 -18.01
CA VAL A 542 -10.90 -3.09 -18.28
C VAL A 542 -11.67 -3.22 -16.98
N PHE A 543 -11.56 -4.31 -16.22
CA PHE A 543 -12.36 -4.51 -15.02
C PHE A 543 -12.01 -3.59 -13.84
N SER A 544 -10.84 -2.94 -13.82
CA SER A 544 -10.35 -2.23 -12.62
C SER A 544 -10.48 -0.71 -12.63
N HIS A 545 -10.44 -0.04 -13.79
CA HIS A 545 -10.10 1.40 -13.82
C HIS A 545 -11.13 2.37 -14.42
N SER A 546 -12.17 1.93 -15.16
CA SER A 546 -13.25 2.85 -15.58
C SER A 546 -14.57 2.15 -15.96
N ILE A 547 -15.70 2.87 -15.91
CA ILE A 547 -16.97 2.45 -16.52
C ILE A 547 -17.03 3.08 -17.92
N SER A 548 -16.52 2.36 -18.92
CA SER A 548 -16.55 2.81 -20.32
C SER A 548 -17.89 2.51 -20.99
N LEU A 549 -18.21 3.26 -22.05
CA LEU A 549 -19.44 3.08 -22.82
C LEU A 549 -19.56 1.66 -23.38
N LYS A 550 -18.47 1.09 -23.92
CA LYS A 550 -18.44 -0.28 -24.46
C LYS A 550 -18.88 -1.35 -23.45
N LYS A 551 -18.58 -1.17 -22.16
CA LYS A 551 -19.04 -2.09 -21.11
C LYS A 551 -20.54 -2.00 -20.90
N LEU A 552 -21.06 -0.77 -20.91
CA LEU A 552 -22.49 -0.53 -20.76
C LEU A 552 -23.27 -1.16 -21.93
N MET A 553 -22.73 -1.05 -23.15
CA MET A 553 -23.35 -1.59 -24.36
C MET A 553 -23.35 -3.12 -24.41
N GLN A 554 -22.33 -3.79 -23.87
CA GLN A 554 -22.29 -5.26 -23.83
C GLN A 554 -23.34 -5.88 -22.88
N GLY A 555 -23.68 -5.16 -21.81
CA GLY A 555 -24.72 -5.56 -20.86
C GLY A 555 -24.43 -6.81 -20.04
N ASP A 556 -25.29 -7.03 -19.03
CA ASP A 556 -25.10 -8.11 -18.03
C ASP A 556 -25.29 -9.52 -18.62
N ALA A 557 -26.04 -9.66 -19.72
CA ALA A 557 -26.26 -10.96 -20.37
C ALA A 557 -24.98 -11.52 -21.01
N TYR A 558 -24.12 -10.65 -21.54
CA TYR A 558 -22.82 -11.06 -22.08
C TYR A 558 -21.89 -11.56 -20.97
N ASP A 559 -21.81 -10.80 -19.86
CA ASP A 559 -21.01 -11.16 -18.70
C ASP A 559 -21.43 -12.50 -18.08
N ARG A 560 -22.73 -12.79 -18.03
CA ARG A 560 -23.24 -14.10 -17.55
C ARG A 560 -22.79 -15.24 -18.47
N LYS A 561 -22.89 -15.08 -19.79
CA LYS A 561 -22.42 -16.09 -20.76
C LYS A 561 -20.92 -16.32 -20.65
N LEU A 562 -20.13 -15.23 -20.54
CA LEU A 562 -18.70 -15.29 -20.34
C LEU A 562 -18.35 -16.02 -19.03
N CYS A 563 -19.10 -15.76 -17.96
CA CYS A 563 -18.93 -16.42 -16.66
C CYS A 563 -19.15 -17.93 -16.74
N THR A 564 -20.26 -18.38 -17.33
CA THR A 564 -20.53 -19.80 -17.51
C THR A 564 -19.41 -20.49 -18.29
N LYS A 565 -19.00 -19.91 -19.43
CA LYS A 565 -17.92 -20.46 -20.27
C LYS A 565 -16.57 -20.44 -19.56
N PHE A 566 -16.26 -19.40 -18.81
CA PHE A 566 -15.02 -19.33 -18.04
C PHE A 566 -14.96 -20.43 -16.97
N CYS A 567 -16.05 -20.67 -16.25
CA CYS A 567 -16.12 -21.71 -15.21
C CYS A 567 -15.96 -23.12 -15.79
N GLU A 568 -16.49 -23.38 -17.00
CA GLU A 568 -16.33 -24.66 -17.70
C GLU A 568 -14.87 -25.01 -18.04
N HIS A 569 -14.01 -24.00 -18.29
CA HIS A 569 -12.66 -24.19 -18.84
C HIS A 569 -11.53 -23.71 -17.93
N VAL A 570 -11.82 -23.33 -16.68
CA VAL A 570 -10.82 -22.82 -15.71
C VAL A 570 -9.84 -23.90 -15.22
N GLY A 571 -10.16 -25.18 -15.42
CA GLY A 571 -9.42 -26.33 -14.88
C GLY A 571 -7.92 -26.30 -15.17
N MET A 572 -7.52 -26.16 -16.43
CA MET A 572 -6.09 -26.14 -16.81
C MET A 572 -5.33 -24.95 -16.17
N MET A 573 -5.96 -23.78 -16.16
CA MET A 573 -5.40 -22.58 -15.54
C MET A 573 -5.17 -22.79 -14.05
N ARG A 574 -6.18 -23.32 -13.35
CA ARG A 574 -6.09 -23.67 -11.93
C ARG A 574 -4.97 -24.66 -11.67
N THR A 575 -4.92 -25.77 -12.42
CA THR A 575 -3.91 -26.82 -12.29
C THR A 575 -2.50 -26.25 -12.42
N ALA A 576 -2.28 -25.32 -13.36
CA ALA A 576 -0.98 -24.68 -13.53
C ALA A 576 -0.55 -23.88 -12.28
N PHE A 577 -1.43 -23.04 -11.74
CA PHE A 577 -1.12 -22.24 -10.56
C PHE A 577 -1.03 -23.07 -9.26
N GLN A 578 -1.82 -24.13 -9.12
CA GLN A 578 -1.71 -25.08 -8.01
C GLN A 578 -0.36 -25.81 -8.02
N LEU A 579 0.12 -26.19 -9.21
CA LEU A 579 1.43 -26.83 -9.36
C LEU A 579 2.57 -25.84 -9.02
N LEU A 580 2.49 -24.60 -9.51
CA LEU A 580 3.46 -23.54 -9.17
C LEU A 580 3.46 -23.20 -7.68
N TYR A 581 2.28 -23.16 -7.05
CA TYR A 581 2.14 -22.99 -5.61
C TYR A 581 2.84 -24.13 -4.86
N THR A 582 2.57 -25.38 -5.25
CA THR A 582 3.17 -26.58 -4.65
C THR A 582 4.70 -26.53 -4.68
N VAL A 583 5.28 -26.16 -5.82
CA VAL A 583 6.73 -26.06 -5.99
C VAL A 583 7.32 -24.87 -5.22
N THR A 584 6.60 -23.74 -5.18
CA THR A 584 7.03 -22.54 -4.42
C THR A 584 7.07 -22.83 -2.92
N VAL A 585 6.09 -23.55 -2.37
CA VAL A 585 6.11 -23.97 -0.96
C VAL A 585 7.30 -24.88 -0.66
N ALA A 586 7.63 -25.81 -1.56
CA ALA A 586 8.82 -26.65 -1.40
C ALA A 586 10.12 -25.82 -1.36
N ASP A 587 10.27 -24.83 -2.24
CA ASP A 587 11.42 -23.91 -2.27
C ASP A 587 11.51 -23.06 -0.98
N ILE A 588 10.38 -22.59 -0.46
CA ILE A 588 10.31 -21.86 0.83
C ILE A 588 10.81 -22.73 1.98
N ARG A 589 10.32 -23.97 2.10
CA ARG A 589 10.78 -24.89 3.15
C ARG A 589 12.28 -25.17 3.01
N GLN A 590 12.76 -25.41 1.79
CA GLN A 590 14.19 -25.64 1.54
C GLN A 590 15.04 -24.42 1.94
N ALA A 591 14.59 -23.20 1.61
CA ALA A 591 15.25 -21.97 2.04
C ALA A 591 15.25 -21.82 3.56
N PHE A 592 14.16 -22.21 4.23
CA PHE A 592 14.06 -22.20 5.69
C PHE A 592 15.01 -23.21 6.36
N TYR A 593 15.12 -24.44 5.83
CA TYR A 593 16.13 -25.40 6.30
C TYR A 593 17.54 -24.87 6.14
N GLY A 594 17.81 -24.11 5.07
CA GLY A 594 19.08 -23.41 4.89
C GLY A 594 19.35 -22.37 5.97
N GLN A 595 18.31 -21.68 6.46
CA GLN A 595 18.42 -20.74 7.59
C GLN A 595 18.70 -21.48 8.90
N MET A 596 17.96 -22.56 9.17
CA MET A 596 18.19 -23.42 10.34
C MET A 596 19.62 -23.95 10.37
N ARG A 597 20.15 -24.36 9.22
CA ARG A 597 21.51 -24.89 9.07
C ARG A 597 22.60 -23.84 9.33
N GLN A 598 22.28 -22.57 9.15
CA GLN A 598 23.18 -21.42 9.39
C GLN A 598 23.19 -20.98 10.86
N CYS A 599 22.31 -21.49 11.72
CA CYS A 599 22.37 -21.21 13.15
C CYS A 599 23.66 -21.81 13.76
N ASP A 600 24.41 -20.97 14.47
CA ASP A 600 25.69 -21.36 15.05
C ASP A 600 25.51 -22.13 16.36
N THR A 601 24.40 -21.85 17.07
CA THR A 601 24.10 -22.45 18.38
C THR A 601 22.69 -23.05 18.44
N PHE A 602 22.47 -23.98 19.38
CA PHE A 602 21.12 -24.49 19.69
C PHE A 602 20.16 -23.40 20.16
N ARG A 603 20.67 -22.38 20.87
CA ARG A 603 19.84 -21.27 21.34
C ARG A 603 19.22 -20.52 20.16
N GLU A 604 20.03 -20.16 19.17
CA GLU A 604 19.58 -19.51 17.93
C GLU A 604 18.62 -20.42 17.14
N LEU A 605 18.98 -21.70 16.97
CA LEU A 605 18.17 -22.66 16.23
C LEU A 605 16.78 -22.87 16.87
N ARG A 606 16.74 -23.08 18.19
CA ARG A 606 15.48 -23.27 18.92
C ARG A 606 14.63 -22.01 18.90
N SER A 607 15.25 -20.85 19.02
CA SER A 607 14.57 -19.55 18.89
C SER A 607 13.94 -19.39 17.49
N LEU A 608 14.65 -19.72 16.41
CA LEU A 608 14.11 -19.69 15.04
C LEU A 608 12.93 -20.64 14.85
N VAL A 609 13.03 -21.86 15.37
CA VAL A 609 11.99 -22.89 15.25
C VAL A 609 10.75 -22.54 16.10
N ARG A 610 10.93 -21.90 17.27
CA ARG A 610 9.82 -21.36 18.06
C ARG A 610 9.11 -20.23 17.34
N TYR A 611 9.87 -19.30 16.75
CA TYR A 611 9.33 -18.21 15.95
C TYR A 611 8.48 -18.75 14.78
N ALA A 612 9.03 -19.68 13.99
CA ALA A 612 8.32 -20.26 12.84
C ALA A 612 7.00 -20.94 13.22
N GLY A 613 6.95 -21.60 14.38
CA GLY A 613 5.73 -22.23 14.89
C GLY A 613 5.41 -23.55 14.18
N ASP A 614 4.12 -23.87 14.08
CA ASP A 614 3.60 -25.04 13.37
C ASP A 614 3.30 -24.69 11.90
N THR A 615 3.65 -25.59 10.97
CA THR A 615 3.39 -25.43 9.53
C THR A 615 2.39 -26.43 8.97
N GLY A 616 1.72 -27.23 9.82
CA GLY A 616 0.83 -28.31 9.38
C GLY A 616 -0.28 -27.86 8.43
N MET A 617 -0.83 -26.64 8.59
CA MET A 617 -1.83 -26.11 7.65
C MET A 617 -1.25 -25.81 6.27
N LEU A 618 -0.01 -25.34 6.20
CA LEU A 618 0.70 -25.09 4.95
C LEU A 618 0.98 -26.42 4.23
N GLU A 619 1.46 -27.43 4.95
CA GLU A 619 1.76 -28.77 4.40
C GLU A 619 0.49 -29.45 3.89
N LYS A 620 -0.61 -29.40 4.66
CA LYS A 620 -1.92 -29.91 4.23
C LYS A 620 -2.39 -29.22 2.96
N ARG A 621 -2.30 -27.89 2.88
CA ARG A 621 -2.71 -27.14 1.68
C ARG A 621 -1.83 -27.49 0.48
N GLN A 622 -0.52 -27.59 0.67
CA GLN A 622 0.42 -27.99 -0.38
C GLN A 622 0.07 -29.38 -0.93
N LEU A 623 -0.21 -30.35 -0.04
CA LEU A 623 -0.60 -31.71 -0.43
C LEU A 623 -1.95 -31.72 -1.17
N VAL A 624 -2.96 -30.98 -0.68
CA VAL A 624 -4.26 -30.87 -1.34
C VAL A 624 -4.11 -30.32 -2.76
N CYS A 625 -3.34 -29.24 -2.95
CA CYS A 625 -3.07 -28.70 -4.28
C CYS A 625 -2.39 -29.73 -5.19
N TYR A 626 -1.41 -30.48 -4.67
CA TYR A 626 -0.74 -31.53 -5.43
C TYR A 626 -1.69 -32.67 -5.85
N LEU A 627 -2.54 -33.13 -4.93
CA LEU A 627 -3.50 -34.20 -5.20
C LEU A 627 -4.54 -33.77 -6.25
N GLN A 628 -5.03 -32.52 -6.19
CA GLN A 628 -5.94 -31.96 -7.20
C GLN A 628 -5.27 -31.87 -8.58
N VAL A 629 -3.99 -31.52 -8.63
CA VAL A 629 -3.22 -31.53 -9.90
C VAL A 629 -3.11 -32.95 -10.45
N ARG A 630 -2.85 -33.94 -9.60
CA ARG A 630 -2.81 -35.36 -10.02
C ARG A 630 -4.15 -35.83 -10.56
N GLU A 631 -5.23 -35.58 -9.83
CA GLU A 631 -6.60 -35.94 -10.20
C GLU A 631 -6.94 -35.40 -11.59
N TYR A 632 -6.67 -34.11 -11.84
CA TYR A 632 -6.88 -33.51 -13.16
C TYR A 632 -6.14 -34.24 -14.30
N PHE A 633 -4.90 -34.64 -14.07
CA PHE A 633 -4.11 -35.34 -15.07
C PHE A 633 -4.49 -36.82 -15.24
N ASP A 634 -5.00 -37.45 -14.18
CA ASP A 634 -5.53 -38.82 -14.25
C ASP A 634 -6.91 -38.85 -14.94
N GLU A 635 -7.76 -37.85 -14.71
CA GLU A 635 -8.99 -37.62 -15.49
C GLU A 635 -8.69 -37.37 -16.97
N ALA A 636 -7.66 -36.56 -17.26
CA ALA A 636 -7.21 -36.34 -18.63
C ALA A 636 -6.79 -37.66 -19.28
N ARG A 637 -5.98 -38.46 -18.59
CA ARG A 637 -5.54 -39.76 -19.08
C ARG A 637 -6.73 -40.68 -19.39
N ALA A 638 -7.68 -40.80 -18.47
CA ALA A 638 -8.88 -41.63 -18.66
C ALA A 638 -9.69 -41.17 -19.88
N ALA A 639 -9.84 -39.86 -20.09
CA ALA A 639 -10.51 -39.32 -21.27
C ALA A 639 -9.77 -39.70 -22.58
N PHE A 640 -8.44 -39.60 -22.59
CA PHE A 640 -7.64 -40.05 -23.74
C PHE A 640 -7.72 -41.58 -23.94
N GLU A 641 -7.79 -42.39 -22.88
CA GLU A 641 -7.94 -43.85 -23.03
C GLU A 641 -9.30 -44.24 -23.62
N GLN A 642 -10.38 -43.53 -23.25
CA GLN A 642 -11.69 -43.72 -23.87
C GLN A 642 -11.67 -43.37 -25.36
N LEU A 643 -11.15 -42.19 -25.70
CA LEU A 643 -11.08 -41.68 -27.07
C LEU A 643 -10.16 -42.48 -27.99
N GLN A 644 -9.21 -43.23 -27.42
CA GLN A 644 -8.33 -44.10 -28.20
C GLN A 644 -9.10 -45.19 -28.95
N THR A 645 -10.25 -45.63 -28.41
CA THR A 645 -11.10 -46.65 -29.03
C THR A 645 -12.00 -46.11 -30.14
N GLU A 646 -12.03 -44.79 -30.33
CA GLU A 646 -12.85 -44.09 -31.31
C GLU A 646 -12.01 -43.68 -32.55
N PRO A 647 -12.62 -43.33 -33.69
CA PRO A 647 -11.88 -42.97 -34.92
C PRO A 647 -10.88 -41.81 -34.76
N ILE A 648 -11.11 -40.92 -33.79
CA ILE A 648 -10.18 -39.84 -33.47
C ILE A 648 -8.83 -40.37 -32.92
N GLY A 649 -8.87 -41.52 -32.25
CA GLY A 649 -7.74 -42.19 -31.62
C GLY A 649 -6.68 -42.68 -32.60
N GLU A 650 -7.05 -42.92 -33.85
CA GLU A 650 -6.14 -43.39 -34.92
C GLU A 650 -5.35 -42.25 -35.58
N THR A 651 -5.65 -41.00 -35.24
CA THR A 651 -5.01 -39.85 -35.88
C THR A 651 -3.60 -39.59 -35.31
N ALA A 652 -2.66 -39.19 -36.18
CA ALA A 652 -1.30 -38.84 -35.75
C ALA A 652 -1.26 -37.70 -34.71
N LEU A 653 -2.18 -36.73 -34.84
CA LEU A 653 -2.34 -35.64 -33.88
C LEU A 653 -2.79 -36.13 -32.50
N PHE A 654 -3.71 -37.11 -32.43
CA PHE A 654 -4.13 -37.71 -31.17
C PHE A 654 -2.97 -38.39 -30.44
N HIS A 655 -2.20 -39.21 -31.16
CA HIS A 655 -1.01 -39.87 -30.60
C HIS A 655 0.02 -38.85 -30.10
N HIS A 656 0.21 -37.75 -30.83
CA HIS A 656 1.08 -36.66 -30.41
C HIS A 656 0.60 -36.01 -29.10
N LEU A 657 -0.67 -35.63 -28.99
CA LEU A 657 -1.21 -35.02 -27.76
C LEU A 657 -1.18 -35.97 -26.56
N ARG A 658 -1.43 -37.27 -26.78
CA ARG A 658 -1.30 -38.28 -25.73
C ARG A 658 0.14 -38.38 -25.22
N ASN A 659 1.13 -38.40 -26.11
CA ASN A 659 2.54 -38.43 -25.70
C ASN A 659 2.90 -37.20 -24.87
N GLN A 660 2.37 -36.02 -25.22
CA GLN A 660 2.57 -34.79 -24.44
C GLN A 660 1.90 -34.84 -23.07
N LEU A 661 0.69 -35.42 -22.99
CA LEU A 661 0.03 -35.66 -21.71
C LEU A 661 0.90 -36.54 -20.81
N GLU A 662 1.49 -37.61 -21.35
CA GLU A 662 2.38 -38.49 -20.58
C GLU A 662 3.66 -37.77 -20.13
N VAL A 663 4.24 -36.89 -20.95
CA VAL A 663 5.38 -36.04 -20.52
C VAL A 663 4.98 -35.14 -19.33
N LYS A 664 3.82 -34.48 -19.41
CA LYS A 664 3.31 -33.62 -18.33
C LYS A 664 3.04 -34.42 -17.06
N ARG A 665 2.43 -35.61 -17.19
CA ARG A 665 2.19 -36.56 -16.10
C ARG A 665 3.49 -37.01 -15.45
N ALA A 666 4.52 -37.33 -16.23
CA ALA A 666 5.82 -37.74 -15.71
C ALA A 666 6.47 -36.62 -14.87
N ILE A 667 6.39 -35.36 -15.30
CA ILE A 667 6.89 -34.20 -14.53
C ILE A 667 6.13 -34.07 -13.19
N VAL A 668 4.80 -34.23 -13.20
CA VAL A 668 3.98 -34.16 -11.97
C VAL A 668 4.23 -35.35 -11.04
N GLN A 669 4.41 -36.55 -11.58
CA GLN A 669 4.73 -37.75 -10.80
C GLN A 669 6.10 -37.65 -10.13
N GLU A 670 7.09 -37.08 -10.82
CA GLU A 670 8.40 -36.84 -10.23
C GLU A 670 8.34 -35.87 -9.05
N LEU A 671 7.52 -34.82 -9.14
CA LEU A 671 7.25 -33.96 -7.98
C LEU A 671 6.59 -34.75 -6.82
N GLY A 672 5.87 -35.83 -7.11
CA GLY A 672 5.29 -36.72 -6.10
C GLY A 672 6.31 -37.38 -5.18
N LYS A 673 7.53 -37.61 -5.68
CA LYS A 673 8.63 -38.13 -4.87
C LYS A 673 8.99 -37.19 -3.71
N HIS A 674 8.75 -35.87 -3.86
CA HIS A 674 8.89 -34.91 -2.76
C HIS A 674 8.10 -35.30 -1.51
N PHE A 675 6.86 -35.75 -1.72
CA PHE A 675 5.96 -36.11 -0.62
C PHE A 675 6.33 -37.46 -0.03
N GLN A 676 6.78 -38.41 -0.86
CA GLN A 676 7.26 -39.72 -0.41
C GLN A 676 8.56 -39.59 0.41
N GLU A 677 9.52 -38.80 -0.04
CA GLU A 677 10.80 -38.56 0.67
C GLU A 677 10.64 -37.66 1.92
N SER A 678 9.50 -36.98 2.02
CA SER A 678 9.12 -36.22 3.22
C SER A 678 8.29 -37.05 4.21
N ASP A 679 7.85 -38.25 3.82
CA ASP A 679 7.04 -39.12 4.68
C ASP A 679 7.88 -39.62 5.86
N GLY A 680 7.38 -39.42 7.08
CA GLY A 680 8.10 -39.70 8.32
C GLY A 680 9.35 -38.84 8.59
N MET A 681 9.60 -37.79 7.80
CA MET A 681 10.60 -36.74 8.09
C MET A 681 10.08 -35.35 7.69
N SER A 682 8.90 -34.98 8.20
CA SER A 682 8.22 -33.69 7.96
C SER A 682 8.90 -32.53 8.69
N TYR A 683 8.44 -31.29 8.45
CA TYR A 683 8.92 -30.15 9.22
C TYR A 683 8.71 -30.35 10.73
N ASP A 684 7.57 -30.93 11.13
CA ASP A 684 7.23 -31.12 12.54
C ASP A 684 8.19 -32.09 13.25
N GLU A 685 8.70 -33.09 12.55
CA GLU A 685 9.70 -34.01 13.08
C GLU A 685 11.06 -33.34 13.22
N ILE A 686 11.48 -32.57 12.21
CA ILE A 686 12.71 -31.77 12.27
C ILE A 686 12.62 -30.75 13.40
N ARG A 687 11.46 -30.10 13.56
CA ARG A 687 11.17 -29.16 14.65
C ARG A 687 11.27 -29.85 16.01
N ARG A 688 10.66 -31.02 16.19
CA ARG A 688 10.78 -31.83 17.41
C ARG A 688 12.24 -32.19 17.71
N ALA A 689 13.01 -32.60 16.69
CA ALA A 689 14.43 -32.90 16.83
C ALA A 689 15.25 -31.67 17.24
N CYS A 690 14.96 -30.49 16.69
CA CYS A 690 15.63 -29.24 17.07
C CYS A 690 15.34 -28.82 18.52
N LEU A 691 14.11 -29.06 18.99
CA LEU A 691 13.68 -28.69 20.34
C LEU A 691 14.17 -29.68 21.40
N SER A 692 14.19 -30.98 21.08
CA SER A 692 14.48 -32.06 22.04
C SER A 692 15.93 -32.55 21.99
N GLY A 693 16.60 -32.38 20.85
CA GLY A 693 17.96 -32.87 20.65
C GLY A 693 19.02 -32.05 21.40
N ASP A 694 20.12 -32.73 21.73
CA ASP A 694 21.29 -32.23 22.46
C ASP A 694 22.58 -32.22 21.61
N ASP A 695 22.60 -32.88 20.44
CA ASP A 695 23.70 -32.83 19.46
C ASP A 695 23.35 -31.97 18.22
N LEU A 696 23.95 -30.78 18.13
CA LEU A 696 23.76 -29.87 17.01
C LEU A 696 24.33 -30.44 15.72
N SER A 697 25.37 -31.28 15.81
CA SER A 697 26.01 -31.91 14.65
C SER A 697 25.07 -32.93 14.01
N ALA A 698 24.36 -33.74 14.81
CA ALA A 698 23.33 -34.64 14.31
C ALA A 698 22.20 -33.88 13.59
N VAL A 699 21.69 -32.81 14.20
CA VAL A 699 20.66 -31.96 13.58
C VAL A 699 21.18 -31.32 12.28
N ARG A 700 22.44 -30.88 12.24
CA ARG A 700 23.06 -30.36 11.01
C ARG A 700 23.20 -31.42 9.92
N ARG A 701 23.60 -32.64 10.25
CA ARG A 701 23.63 -33.76 9.28
C ARG A 701 22.25 -34.04 8.70
N LEU A 702 21.22 -34.00 9.55
CA LEU A 702 19.82 -34.14 9.12
C LEU A 702 19.40 -33.01 8.16
N LEU A 703 19.71 -31.77 8.50
CA LEU A 703 19.42 -30.61 7.64
C LEU A 703 20.22 -30.66 6.34
N ASP A 704 21.49 -31.06 6.38
CA ASP A 704 22.33 -31.22 5.19
C ASP A 704 21.74 -32.29 4.26
N TRP A 705 21.28 -33.42 4.79
CA TRP A 705 20.54 -34.43 4.03
C TRP A 705 19.26 -33.85 3.42
N LYS A 706 18.41 -33.15 4.19
CA LYS A 706 17.20 -32.51 3.65
C LYS A 706 17.51 -31.46 2.58
N LEU A 707 18.62 -30.74 2.69
CA LEU A 707 19.02 -29.74 1.69
C LEU A 707 19.44 -30.37 0.35
N THR A 708 19.83 -31.65 0.32
CA THR A 708 20.07 -32.38 -0.94
C THR A 708 18.78 -32.62 -1.74
N MET A 709 17.63 -32.66 -1.08
CA MET A 709 16.30 -32.89 -1.68
C MET A 709 15.75 -31.63 -2.35
N SER A 710 16.39 -31.19 -3.44
CA SER A 710 16.05 -29.98 -4.19
C SER A 710 15.10 -30.26 -5.35
N TRP A 711 13.85 -29.79 -5.25
CA TRP A 711 12.79 -30.11 -6.23
C TRP A 711 12.47 -28.97 -7.20
N ALA A 712 12.51 -27.72 -6.72
CA ALA A 712 12.08 -26.58 -7.53
C ALA A 712 12.98 -26.34 -8.75
N GLY A 713 14.30 -26.43 -8.58
CA GLY A 713 15.27 -26.25 -9.67
C GLY A 713 15.06 -27.24 -10.83
N PRO A 714 15.07 -28.57 -10.57
CA PRO A 714 14.77 -29.58 -11.57
C PRO A 714 13.39 -29.42 -12.22
N PHE A 715 12.35 -29.12 -11.42
CA PHE A 715 11.00 -28.88 -11.93
C PHE A 715 10.97 -27.76 -12.97
N PHE A 716 11.45 -26.55 -12.63
CA PHE A 716 11.43 -25.41 -13.55
C PHE A 716 12.26 -25.68 -14.82
N ARG A 717 13.35 -26.44 -14.70
CA ARG A 717 14.16 -26.85 -15.85
C ARG A 717 13.36 -27.77 -16.79
N LYS A 718 12.70 -28.79 -16.24
CA LYS A 718 11.88 -29.75 -17.00
C LYS A 718 10.67 -29.08 -17.66
N VAL A 719 10.00 -28.18 -16.95
CA VAL A 719 8.91 -27.38 -17.53
C VAL A 719 9.43 -26.60 -18.73
N ARG A 720 10.55 -25.88 -18.58
CA ARG A 720 11.12 -25.09 -19.68
C ARG A 720 11.56 -25.93 -20.89
N THR A 721 12.11 -27.12 -20.69
CA THR A 721 12.66 -27.94 -21.79
C THR A 721 11.65 -28.87 -22.43
N SER A 722 10.62 -29.30 -21.69
CA SER A 722 9.81 -30.46 -22.06
C SER A 722 8.30 -30.23 -21.94
N TRP A 723 7.86 -29.16 -21.27
CA TRP A 723 6.44 -28.80 -21.22
C TRP A 723 6.08 -28.00 -22.46
N GLN A 724 5.87 -28.70 -23.59
CA GLN A 724 5.46 -28.06 -24.83
C GLN A 724 3.98 -27.67 -24.79
N THR A 725 3.71 -26.48 -25.29
CA THR A 725 2.38 -25.94 -25.53
C THR A 725 2.02 -26.08 -26.99
N ASN A 726 1.42 -27.21 -27.37
CA ASN A 726 1.16 -27.53 -28.78
C ASN A 726 -0.16 -26.91 -29.24
N HIS A 727 -0.31 -25.60 -29.08
CA HIS A 727 -1.57 -24.88 -29.25
C HIS A 727 -2.20 -25.08 -30.64
N VAL A 728 -1.39 -25.09 -31.69
CA VAL A 728 -1.88 -25.16 -33.09
C VAL A 728 -2.36 -26.57 -33.46
N GLU A 729 -1.61 -27.59 -33.03
CA GLU A 729 -1.91 -29.01 -33.28
C GLU A 729 -3.03 -29.54 -32.36
N SER A 730 -3.11 -29.01 -31.14
CA SER A 730 -4.15 -29.27 -30.13
C SER A 730 -5.51 -28.76 -30.60
N LEU A 731 -5.59 -27.53 -31.12
CA LEU A 731 -6.84 -26.97 -31.63
C LEU A 731 -7.45 -27.88 -32.73
N THR A 732 -6.72 -28.21 -33.78
CA THR A 732 -7.27 -28.96 -34.94
C THR A 732 -7.90 -30.32 -34.59
N LEU A 733 -7.43 -30.99 -33.54
CA LEU A 733 -8.03 -32.24 -33.06
C LEU A 733 -9.17 -32.01 -32.06
N GLU A 734 -9.05 -31.02 -31.19
CA GLU A 734 -10.01 -30.79 -30.10
C GLU A 734 -11.28 -30.08 -30.56
N TRP A 735 -11.26 -29.40 -31.71
CA TRP A 735 -12.49 -28.99 -32.40
C TRP A 735 -13.27 -30.19 -32.95
N LYS A 736 -12.65 -31.37 -33.09
CA LYS A 736 -13.33 -32.61 -33.50
C LYS A 736 -13.99 -33.34 -32.33
N ASP A 737 -13.54 -33.11 -31.09
CA ASP A 737 -14.17 -33.66 -29.89
C ASP A 737 -14.14 -32.70 -28.69
N GLN A 738 -15.32 -32.25 -28.27
CA GLN A 738 -15.47 -31.26 -27.20
C GLN A 738 -14.96 -31.75 -25.82
N ARG A 739 -14.84 -33.06 -25.60
CA ARG A 739 -14.34 -33.63 -24.33
C ARG A 739 -12.89 -33.28 -24.06
N LEU A 740 -12.10 -33.00 -25.09
CA LEU A 740 -10.69 -32.63 -24.96
C LEU A 740 -10.46 -31.12 -24.74
N LEU A 741 -11.42 -30.26 -25.09
CA LEU A 741 -11.30 -28.81 -24.98
C LEU A 741 -11.02 -28.33 -23.55
N LYS A 742 -11.51 -29.05 -22.52
CA LYS A 742 -11.23 -28.71 -21.12
C LYS A 742 -9.76 -28.85 -20.72
N TYR A 743 -8.96 -29.58 -21.51
CA TYR A 743 -7.54 -29.81 -21.24
C TYR A 743 -6.59 -28.91 -22.04
N ASN A 744 -7.12 -28.11 -22.96
CA ASN A 744 -6.31 -27.21 -23.79
C ASN A 744 -6.18 -25.83 -23.16
N PRO A 745 -4.95 -25.41 -22.82
CA PRO A 745 -4.75 -24.10 -22.22
C PRO A 745 -4.98 -22.91 -23.19
N ALA A 746 -5.06 -23.14 -24.50
CA ALA A 746 -5.41 -22.11 -25.48
C ALA A 746 -6.89 -21.71 -25.42
N VAL A 747 -7.78 -22.58 -24.93
CA VAL A 747 -9.22 -22.31 -24.88
C VAL A 747 -9.52 -21.10 -23.99
N ILE A 748 -8.95 -21.06 -22.79
CA ILE A 748 -9.17 -19.93 -21.88
C ILE A 748 -8.55 -18.63 -22.41
N ALA A 749 -7.36 -18.70 -23.03
CA ALA A 749 -6.76 -17.54 -23.69
C ALA A 749 -7.63 -17.04 -24.85
N GLY A 750 -8.17 -17.95 -25.66
CA GLY A 750 -9.09 -17.64 -26.76
C GLY A 750 -10.39 -17.01 -26.26
N MET A 751 -11.00 -17.55 -25.21
CA MET A 751 -12.21 -16.99 -24.59
C MET A 751 -11.98 -15.56 -24.09
N LEU A 752 -10.88 -15.34 -23.37
CA LEU A 752 -10.52 -14.02 -22.88
C LEU A 752 -10.20 -13.05 -24.04
N LYS A 753 -9.59 -13.53 -25.14
CA LYS A 753 -9.37 -12.71 -26.33
C LYS A 753 -10.67 -12.36 -27.03
N LEU A 754 -11.62 -13.30 -27.15
CA LEU A 754 -12.95 -13.02 -27.69
C LEU A 754 -13.68 -11.96 -26.86
N ALA A 755 -13.57 -12.01 -25.52
CA ALA A 755 -14.10 -10.96 -24.65
C ALA A 755 -13.46 -9.59 -24.92
N SER A 756 -12.14 -9.54 -25.06
CA SER A 756 -11.44 -8.32 -25.44
C SER A 756 -11.86 -7.82 -26.83
N SER A 757 -11.94 -8.72 -27.82
CA SER A 757 -12.29 -8.36 -29.19
C SER A 757 -13.74 -7.91 -29.32
N ALA A 758 -14.68 -8.48 -28.54
CA ALA A 758 -16.04 -7.95 -28.47
C ALA A 758 -16.05 -6.50 -27.98
N MET A 759 -15.18 -6.14 -27.03
CA MET A 759 -15.05 -4.75 -26.56
C MET A 759 -14.42 -3.84 -27.62
N GLU A 760 -13.39 -4.34 -28.33
CA GLU A 760 -12.76 -3.64 -29.45
C GLU A 760 -13.76 -3.38 -30.59
N CYS A 761 -14.63 -4.35 -30.90
CA CYS A 761 -15.71 -4.19 -31.88
C CYS A 761 -16.71 -3.11 -31.45
N SER A 762 -17.13 -3.07 -30.18
CA SER A 762 -18.00 -2.00 -29.69
C SER A 762 -17.35 -0.61 -29.78
N GLU A 763 -16.04 -0.50 -29.57
CA GLU A 763 -15.33 0.77 -29.78
C GLU A 763 -15.31 1.21 -31.26
N GLN A 764 -15.25 0.25 -32.19
CA GLN A 764 -15.16 0.53 -33.62
C GLN A 764 -16.52 0.84 -34.24
N PHE A 765 -17.55 0.07 -33.91
CA PHE A 765 -18.86 0.12 -34.57
C PHE A 765 -19.92 0.78 -33.70
N ASP A 766 -20.00 0.43 -32.42
CA ASP A 766 -21.10 0.91 -31.58
C ASP A 766 -20.91 2.38 -31.15
N TYR A 767 -19.65 2.85 -31.03
CA TYR A 767 -19.37 4.26 -30.69
C TYR A 767 -19.79 5.23 -31.79
N ILE A 768 -19.61 4.85 -33.06
CA ILE A 768 -20.03 5.72 -34.17
C ILE A 768 -21.55 5.78 -34.26
N GLU A 769 -22.25 4.67 -34.01
CA GLU A 769 -23.72 4.66 -33.93
C GLU A 769 -24.24 5.46 -32.74
N HIS A 770 -23.60 5.36 -31.58
CA HIS A 770 -23.94 6.22 -30.44
C HIS A 770 -23.69 7.70 -30.74
N THR A 771 -22.60 8.03 -31.45
CA THR A 771 -22.33 9.39 -31.92
C THR A 771 -23.45 9.88 -32.86
N ARG A 772 -23.94 9.00 -33.74
CA ARG A 772 -25.05 9.31 -34.64
C ARG A 772 -26.33 9.58 -33.85
N GLN A 773 -26.65 8.75 -32.86
CA GLN A 773 -27.79 8.98 -31.95
C GLN A 773 -27.69 10.33 -31.24
N LEU A 774 -26.51 10.70 -30.72
CA LEU A 774 -26.30 12.02 -30.11
C LEU A 774 -26.54 13.17 -31.10
N ALA A 775 -26.18 12.98 -32.38
CA ALA A 775 -26.46 13.96 -33.43
C ALA A 775 -27.96 14.08 -33.74
N VAL A 776 -28.71 12.97 -33.68
CA VAL A 776 -30.18 12.98 -33.78
C VAL A 776 -30.80 13.70 -32.59
N GLU A 777 -30.39 13.35 -31.37
CA GLU A 777 -30.87 13.96 -30.13
C GLU A 777 -30.59 15.46 -30.05
N LEU A 778 -29.56 15.95 -30.75
CA LEU A 778 -29.21 17.37 -30.87
C LEU A 778 -29.84 18.06 -32.08
N ASN A 779 -30.61 17.34 -32.92
CA ASN A 779 -31.17 17.84 -34.17
C ASN A 779 -30.12 18.40 -35.16
N ILE A 780 -28.93 17.80 -35.22
CA ILE A 780 -27.83 18.21 -36.11
C ILE A 780 -27.50 17.20 -37.21
N GLU A 781 -28.12 16.01 -37.19
CA GLU A 781 -27.86 14.90 -38.12
C GLU A 781 -27.92 15.32 -39.60
N ALA A 782 -28.98 16.02 -40.02
CA ALA A 782 -29.17 16.40 -41.42
C ALA A 782 -28.07 17.31 -41.98
N ASN A 783 -27.29 17.95 -41.10
CA ASN A 783 -26.22 18.89 -41.45
C ASN A 783 -24.81 18.26 -41.28
N LEU A 784 -24.71 16.97 -40.99
CA LEU A 784 -23.45 16.26 -40.75
C LEU A 784 -23.10 15.35 -41.93
N THR A 785 -21.88 15.52 -42.47
CA THR A 785 -21.29 14.51 -43.37
C THR A 785 -20.70 13.36 -42.56
N GLU A 786 -20.48 12.21 -43.20
CA GLU A 786 -19.90 11.04 -42.52
C GLU A 786 -18.49 11.32 -41.98
N GLU A 787 -17.69 12.15 -42.68
CA GLU A 787 -16.39 12.59 -42.20
C GLU A 787 -16.51 13.49 -40.95
N ALA A 788 -17.52 14.35 -40.90
CA ALA A 788 -17.79 15.18 -39.73
C ALA A 788 -18.23 14.33 -38.53
N LEU A 789 -19.05 13.29 -38.77
CA LEU A 789 -19.47 12.32 -37.75
C LEU A 789 -18.27 11.56 -37.18
N GLN A 790 -17.35 11.08 -38.03
CA GLN A 790 -16.12 10.41 -37.58
C GLN A 790 -15.21 11.33 -36.77
N GLN A 791 -15.10 12.60 -37.16
CA GLN A 791 -14.34 13.59 -36.38
C GLN A 791 -14.96 13.83 -35.01
N LEU A 792 -16.28 13.92 -34.92
CA LEU A 792 -16.98 14.06 -33.65
C LEU A 792 -16.77 12.83 -32.76
N ASN A 793 -16.94 11.63 -33.31
CA ASN A 793 -16.68 10.36 -32.63
C ASN A 793 -15.25 10.31 -32.04
N LYS A 794 -14.25 10.76 -32.80
CA LYS A 794 -12.86 10.83 -32.32
C LYS A 794 -12.68 11.82 -31.16
N ARG A 795 -13.37 12.97 -31.17
CA ARG A 795 -13.31 13.96 -30.08
C ARG A 795 -14.00 13.48 -28.81
N LEU A 796 -15.04 12.66 -28.93
CA LEU A 796 -15.78 12.09 -27.80
C LEU A 796 -15.10 10.88 -27.14
N ARG A 797 -13.94 10.43 -27.65
CA ARG A 797 -13.24 9.23 -27.14
C ARG A 797 -12.89 9.30 -25.65
N SER A 798 -12.61 10.49 -25.12
CA SER A 798 -12.36 10.68 -23.69
C SER A 798 -13.60 10.42 -22.83
N TYR A 799 -14.79 10.78 -23.31
CA TYR A 799 -16.07 10.43 -22.67
C TYR A 799 -16.38 8.93 -22.84
N TYR A 800 -16.14 8.34 -24.01
CA TYR A 800 -16.39 6.90 -24.19
C TYR A 800 -15.52 6.01 -23.31
N GLY A 801 -14.32 6.48 -22.93
CA GLY A 801 -13.46 5.81 -21.95
C GLY A 801 -14.00 5.82 -20.52
N ASP A 802 -14.83 6.80 -20.17
CA ASP A 802 -15.44 6.96 -18.84
C ASP A 802 -16.77 7.75 -18.93
N ILE A 803 -17.90 7.06 -18.76
CA ILE A 803 -19.23 7.66 -18.88
C ILE A 803 -19.52 8.73 -17.82
N PHE A 804 -18.73 8.81 -16.74
CA PHE A 804 -18.87 9.87 -15.73
C PHE A 804 -18.35 11.23 -16.22
N PHE A 805 -17.64 11.29 -17.35
CA PHE A 805 -17.13 12.53 -17.93
C PHE A 805 -18.21 13.30 -18.72
N VAL A 806 -19.38 13.47 -18.11
CA VAL A 806 -20.56 14.14 -18.69
C VAL A 806 -20.23 15.57 -19.08
N ASP A 807 -19.58 16.35 -18.21
CA ASP A 807 -19.19 17.73 -18.53
C ASP A 807 -18.28 17.81 -19.77
N ASN A 808 -17.39 16.84 -19.92
CA ASN A 808 -16.50 16.77 -21.07
C ASN A 808 -17.26 16.38 -22.36
N LYS A 809 -18.21 15.42 -22.30
CA LYS A 809 -19.12 15.10 -23.41
C LYS A 809 -19.77 16.37 -23.95
N TRP A 810 -20.40 17.15 -23.08
CA TRP A 810 -21.15 18.35 -23.46
C TRP A 810 -20.26 19.50 -23.92
N LYS A 811 -19.09 19.71 -23.30
CA LYS A 811 -18.09 20.69 -23.77
C LYS A 811 -17.58 20.37 -25.18
N VAL A 812 -17.31 19.10 -25.46
CA VAL A 812 -16.86 18.66 -26.79
C VAL A 812 -17.95 18.88 -27.84
N LEU A 813 -19.21 18.52 -27.52
CA LEU A 813 -20.36 18.70 -28.42
C LEU A 813 -20.60 20.19 -28.74
N GLU A 814 -20.56 21.06 -27.72
CA GLU A 814 -20.73 22.51 -27.91
C GLU A 814 -19.61 23.10 -28.77
N ALA A 815 -18.35 22.74 -28.48
CA ALA A 815 -17.20 23.22 -29.23
C ALA A 815 -17.25 22.78 -30.71
N PHE A 816 -17.62 21.53 -30.96
CA PHE A 816 -17.76 20.99 -32.30
C PHE A 816 -18.87 21.69 -33.10
N CYS A 817 -20.04 21.91 -32.50
CA CYS A 817 -21.14 22.63 -33.16
C CYS A 817 -20.76 24.07 -33.50
N LYS A 818 -20.06 24.77 -32.60
CA LYS A 818 -19.56 26.14 -32.85
C LYS A 818 -18.57 26.19 -34.00
N GLU A 819 -17.61 25.27 -34.06
CA GLU A 819 -16.59 25.20 -35.11
C GLU A 819 -17.20 24.94 -36.49
N ARG A 820 -18.22 24.07 -36.56
CA ARG A 820 -18.90 23.68 -37.80
C ARG A 820 -20.10 24.56 -38.16
N LYS A 821 -20.39 25.61 -37.37
CA LYS A 821 -21.56 26.50 -37.53
C LYS A 821 -22.90 25.74 -37.54
N LEU A 822 -23.00 24.68 -36.75
CA LEU A 822 -24.21 23.88 -36.56
C LEU A 822 -25.14 24.54 -35.51
N PRO A 823 -26.46 24.33 -35.59
CA PRO A 823 -27.38 24.87 -34.61
C PRO A 823 -27.13 24.24 -33.23
N TRP A 824 -27.04 25.07 -32.19
CA TRP A 824 -26.86 24.63 -30.81
C TRP A 824 -27.98 25.16 -29.91
N ASN A 825 -28.92 24.29 -29.55
CA ASN A 825 -30.00 24.64 -28.64
C ASN A 825 -29.58 24.41 -27.18
N LYS A 826 -29.33 25.52 -26.46
CA LYS A 826 -28.91 25.48 -25.04
C LYS A 826 -29.96 24.85 -24.12
N GLU A 827 -31.25 24.98 -24.41
CA GLU A 827 -32.30 24.39 -23.58
C GLU A 827 -32.39 22.88 -23.76
N GLN A 828 -32.29 22.42 -25.01
CA GLN A 828 -32.25 20.99 -25.34
C GLN A 828 -31.01 20.33 -24.74
N ALA A 829 -29.83 20.95 -24.88
CA ALA A 829 -28.61 20.45 -24.26
C ALA A 829 -28.74 20.35 -22.72
N ARG A 830 -29.32 21.35 -22.04
CA ARG A 830 -29.57 21.27 -20.58
C ARG A 830 -30.51 20.13 -20.19
N LYS A 831 -31.54 19.85 -20.98
CA LYS A 831 -32.44 18.71 -20.74
C LYS A 831 -31.71 17.38 -20.88
N LEU A 832 -30.90 17.23 -21.92
CA LEU A 832 -30.11 16.01 -22.15
C LEU A 832 -29.01 15.81 -21.09
N VAL A 833 -28.37 16.88 -20.61
CA VAL A 833 -27.45 16.82 -19.45
C VAL A 833 -28.16 16.26 -18.22
N ARG A 834 -29.38 16.74 -17.92
CA ARG A 834 -30.17 16.23 -16.80
C ARG A 834 -30.53 14.76 -17.02
N SER A 835 -30.91 14.37 -18.24
CA SER A 835 -31.18 12.97 -18.58
C SER A 835 -29.94 12.07 -18.40
N ASP A 836 -28.74 12.54 -18.76
CA ASP A 836 -27.49 11.81 -18.51
C ASP A 836 -27.26 11.62 -16.99
N GLN A 837 -27.49 12.67 -16.20
CA GLN A 837 -27.36 12.61 -14.73
C GLN A 837 -28.36 11.63 -14.10
N GLU A 838 -29.62 11.66 -14.54
CA GLU A 838 -30.67 10.73 -14.10
C GLU A 838 -30.33 9.28 -14.47
N LEU A 839 -29.79 9.04 -15.67
CA LEU A 839 -29.33 7.72 -16.09
C LEU A 839 -28.17 7.22 -15.23
N LEU A 840 -27.17 8.06 -14.95
CA LEU A 840 -26.04 7.68 -14.09
C LEU A 840 -26.50 7.38 -12.66
N GLN A 841 -27.44 8.17 -12.13
CA GLN A 841 -28.05 7.92 -10.82
C GLN A 841 -28.79 6.59 -10.80
N TYR A 842 -29.60 6.31 -11.82
CA TYR A 842 -30.28 5.02 -11.98
C TYR A 842 -29.30 3.85 -12.01
N LEU A 843 -28.21 3.94 -12.78
CA LEU A 843 -27.19 2.90 -12.85
C LEU A 843 -26.51 2.68 -11.49
N TYR A 844 -26.23 3.75 -10.75
CA TYR A 844 -25.69 3.67 -9.40
C TYR A 844 -26.66 2.97 -8.44
N ASP A 845 -27.92 3.40 -8.43
CA ASP A 845 -28.95 2.86 -7.54
C ASP A 845 -29.26 1.38 -7.85
N ASP A 846 -29.27 0.99 -9.12
CA ASP A 846 -29.40 -0.41 -9.53
C ASP A 846 -28.25 -1.27 -9.00
N ARG A 847 -27.00 -0.81 -9.15
CA ARG A 847 -25.83 -1.54 -8.62
C ARG A 847 -25.82 -1.59 -7.09
N ARG A 848 -26.22 -0.51 -6.41
CA ARG A 848 -26.39 -0.50 -4.94
C ARG A 848 -27.44 -1.52 -4.50
N ARG A 849 -28.58 -1.58 -5.20
CA ARG A 849 -29.67 -2.54 -4.92
C ARG A 849 -29.20 -3.98 -5.13
N ASN A 850 -28.49 -4.25 -6.22
CA ASN A 850 -27.89 -5.56 -6.50
C ASN A 850 -26.90 -5.99 -5.41
N LEU A 851 -26.04 -5.08 -4.95
CA LEU A 851 -25.12 -5.36 -3.84
C LEU A 851 -25.89 -5.66 -2.55
N ARG A 852 -26.91 -4.86 -2.23
CA ARG A 852 -27.76 -5.08 -1.05
C ARG A 852 -28.41 -6.46 -1.08
N THR A 853 -28.98 -6.87 -2.22
CA THR A 853 -29.56 -8.21 -2.40
C THR A 853 -28.54 -9.32 -2.11
N ILE A 854 -27.30 -9.18 -2.60
CA ILE A 854 -26.23 -10.16 -2.33
C ILE A 854 -25.90 -10.20 -0.83
N LEU A 855 -25.78 -9.05 -0.18
CA LEU A 855 -25.45 -8.96 1.24
C LEU A 855 -26.57 -9.54 2.13
N GLU A 856 -27.83 -9.24 1.81
CA GLU A 856 -29.02 -9.79 2.49
C GLU A 856 -29.11 -11.31 2.36
N GLN A 857 -28.80 -11.87 1.18
CA GLN A 857 -28.74 -13.33 0.96
C GLN A 857 -27.74 -14.02 1.90
N HIS A 858 -26.69 -13.32 2.30
CA HIS A 858 -25.66 -13.82 3.22
C HIS A 858 -25.84 -13.35 4.67
N ARG A 859 -27.02 -12.79 5.02
CA ARG A 859 -27.35 -12.25 6.36
C ARG A 859 -26.38 -11.16 6.84
N LEU A 860 -25.80 -10.42 5.89
CA LEU A 860 -24.96 -9.26 6.14
C LEU A 860 -25.83 -8.02 6.00
N HIS A 861 -26.47 -7.60 7.10
CA HIS A 861 -27.30 -6.40 7.10
C HIS A 861 -26.39 -5.16 7.16
N THR A 862 -26.43 -4.32 6.12
CA THR A 862 -25.78 -3.02 6.14
C THR A 862 -26.70 -1.99 6.80
N VAL A 863 -26.16 -1.15 7.68
CA VAL A 863 -26.86 0.05 8.17
C VAL A 863 -27.03 1.01 6.98
N ASP A 864 -28.23 1.57 6.82
CA ASP A 864 -28.62 2.39 5.67
C ASP A 864 -27.85 3.70 5.49
#